data_AF-A0A3A5V4S9-F1
#
_entry.id   AF-A0A3A5V4S9-F1
#
_cell.length_a   1.000
_cell.length_b   1.000
_cell.length_c   1.000
_cell.angle_alpha   90.00
_cell.angle_beta   90.00
_cell.angle_gamma   90.00
#
_symmetry.space_group_name_H-M   'P 1'
#
loop_
_entity.id
_entity.type
_entity.pdbx_description
1 polymer ?
#
loop_
_entity_poly.entity_id
_entity_poly.type
_entity_poly.pdbx_seq_one_letter_code
_entity_poly.pdbx_strand_id
1 'polypeptide(L)'
;MFEKTYAMIEHICSRYICPILYFSFLPIGLSFRREIRLSMNRPVSINKISDSFRKRNQISEKDVLQLIDYIKSRQRIGFFRFNRSSKNNALYALIRVISEKNNLLTEKIYQNYFSEVFDSRCERFMVVINNRNCDYRNSMDILNYFPSSDWKSARQKDVTSGLTKSISTIKKAPIGWQPNIHSSYLEKRGIHFSHLISKETEKSNLVIIGKINNFEELDYNSALCCFKFKDKDAQIINLSQANANAIGLSYSKAVKSYKYLKTDPNGFFIVDFTPPESCELVEVSFQTWNAVDGSVVLDNRLYFFHYDNENWLKSMNILSERMTEWFDDEEWPQFISTFYENQVIDRLELVEINDLTSEITSLNIGIKNNYLVQKLLYFTEVYRITNQPHKITLQVLNDLFDSKPKNVLNLEVIRFLMKNRATLINREAVIFTLRLVEIELVNSEEKYIGELTLYCSKLNTYLGNLSESLFVMKKNEKKLQNINSKGFLKSYVRRMKVLEQSFNLLDNEFKFQDFNSEKYTPNGGIIYLLHNSLPYHSGGYACRSHGLLRGLVEQGMDMHPMTRLCYPWDMNGFRELEFVDHNYVDSIKYSHSLDIFDGYRTTNPVNYIYRYARQVIQKGQEHKVSIIHAASNHRNGLASILAAKNLNIPCIYEVRGFWEITRISREPEWAYTDQFRLEEKLETTACKLADQVLTLNVAMKNELIRRGVDENKIEIIPNGVDCQRFTPLKKD
;
A
#
# COMPACT_ATOMS: atom_id res chain seq x y z
N MET A 1 40.43 35.25 -1.09
CA MET A 1 41.74 34.59 -1.29
C MET A 1 41.88 33.36 -0.40
N PHE A 2 41.66 33.47 0.92
CA PHE A 2 41.73 32.36 1.89
C PHE A 2 40.82 31.16 1.56
N GLU A 3 39.56 31.38 1.16
CA GLU A 3 38.64 30.29 0.79
C GLU A 3 39.04 29.54 -0.48
N LYS A 4 39.53 30.26 -1.50
CA LYS A 4 40.03 29.64 -2.74
C LYS A 4 41.30 28.82 -2.51
N THR A 5 42.19 29.31 -1.64
CA THR A 5 43.39 28.57 -1.22
C THR A 5 43.03 27.36 -0.35
N TYR A 6 42.02 27.48 0.52
CA TYR A 6 41.52 26.40 1.37
C TYR A 6 40.90 25.27 0.54
N ALA A 7 40.01 25.59 -0.41
CA ALA A 7 39.40 24.60 -1.29
C ALA A 7 40.42 23.88 -2.20
N MET A 8 41.44 24.60 -2.68
CA MET A 8 42.51 24.03 -3.51
C MET A 8 43.41 23.06 -2.71
N ILE A 9 43.74 23.41 -1.46
CA ILE A 9 44.52 22.54 -0.55
C ILE A 9 43.68 21.36 -0.06
N GLU A 10 42.38 21.56 0.18
CA GLU A 10 41.44 20.49 0.52
C GLU A 10 41.41 19.40 -0.57
N HIS A 11 41.34 19.82 -1.84
CA HIS A 11 41.36 18.90 -2.99
C HIS A 11 42.69 18.16 -3.17
N ILE A 12 43.81 18.79 -2.81
CA ILE A 12 45.16 18.19 -2.89
C ILE A 12 45.41 17.22 -1.73
N CYS A 13 45.04 17.60 -0.50
CA CYS A 13 45.28 16.80 0.71
C CYS A 13 44.28 15.65 0.90
N SER A 14 43.07 15.72 0.35
CA SER A 14 42.14 14.58 0.36
C SER A 14 42.59 13.44 -0.57
N ARG A 15 43.43 13.75 -1.57
CA ARG A 15 43.99 12.77 -2.52
C ARG A 15 45.35 12.20 -2.11
N TYR A 16 46.15 12.93 -1.34
CA TYR A 16 47.48 12.48 -0.90
C TYR A 16 47.55 12.48 0.63
N ILE A 17 47.79 11.30 1.21
CA ILE A 17 47.87 11.00 2.65
C ILE A 17 49.05 11.77 3.30
N CYS A 18 48.91 13.08 3.52
CA CYS A 18 49.85 13.88 4.32
C CYS A 18 49.09 14.68 5.40
N PRO A 19 48.81 14.07 6.57
CA PRO A 19 47.99 14.63 7.64
C PRO A 19 48.57 15.90 8.30
N ILE A 20 49.89 16.06 8.19
CA ILE A 20 50.66 17.16 8.79
C ILE A 20 50.37 18.49 8.08
N LEU A 21 50.28 18.44 6.75
CA LEU A 21 49.91 19.61 5.95
C LEU A 21 48.45 19.97 6.24
N TYR A 22 47.54 19.00 6.28
CA TYR A 22 46.12 19.26 6.53
C TYR A 22 45.82 19.88 7.90
N PHE A 23 46.45 19.41 9.00
CA PHE A 23 46.31 20.05 10.32
C PHE A 23 46.75 21.53 10.33
N SER A 24 47.76 21.86 9.51
CA SER A 24 48.25 23.23 9.33
C SER A 24 47.29 24.11 8.53
N PHE A 25 46.28 23.53 7.89
CA PHE A 25 45.25 24.24 7.12
C PHE A 25 43.84 24.09 7.69
N LEU A 26 43.57 23.16 8.63
CA LEU A 26 42.30 23.05 9.35
C LEU A 26 41.89 24.42 9.92
N PRO A 27 40.61 24.83 9.82
CA PRO A 27 40.13 26.12 10.29
C PRO A 27 39.98 26.08 11.82
N ILE A 28 41.07 25.80 12.53
CA ILE A 28 41.21 25.81 13.99
C ILE A 28 42.13 26.98 14.37
N GLY A 29 41.75 27.75 15.40
CA GLY A 29 42.47 28.97 15.77
C GLY A 29 43.92 28.70 16.21
N LEU A 30 44.81 29.69 16.08
CA LEU A 30 46.23 29.58 16.44
C LEU A 30 46.43 29.12 17.90
N SER A 31 45.55 29.57 18.81
CA SER A 31 45.57 29.15 20.22
C SER A 31 45.30 27.65 20.40
N PHE A 32 44.31 27.10 19.69
CA PHE A 32 43.97 25.67 19.77
C PHE A 32 45.08 24.82 19.14
N ARG A 33 45.65 25.25 18.00
CA ARG A 33 46.81 24.58 17.38
C ARG A 33 48.01 24.54 18.33
N ARG A 34 48.26 25.64 19.05
CA ARG A 34 49.32 25.71 20.05
C ARG A 34 49.07 24.73 21.20
N GLU A 35 47.86 24.70 21.76
CA GLU A 35 47.52 23.78 22.85
C GLU A 35 47.58 22.30 22.40
N ILE A 36 47.08 21.98 21.21
CA ILE A 36 47.19 20.63 20.64
C ILE A 36 48.66 20.24 20.40
N ARG A 37 49.50 21.15 19.92
CA ARG A 37 50.95 20.92 19.75
C ARG A 37 51.65 20.73 21.11
N LEU A 38 51.30 21.51 22.12
CA LEU A 38 51.83 21.37 23.48
C LEU A 38 51.40 20.04 24.12
N SER A 39 50.20 19.55 23.77
CA SER A 39 49.64 18.28 24.28
C SER A 39 50.44 17.03 23.86
N MET A 40 51.33 17.19 22.87
CA MET A 40 52.23 16.13 22.42
C MET A 40 53.45 15.94 23.33
N ASN A 41 53.86 16.98 24.06
CA ASN A 41 55.04 16.96 24.94
C ASN A 41 54.68 16.93 26.43
N ARG A 42 53.48 17.36 26.81
CA ARG A 42 52.97 17.31 28.18
C ARG A 42 51.44 17.22 28.21
N PRO A 43 50.82 16.73 29.29
CA PRO A 43 49.38 16.83 29.47
C PRO A 43 48.93 18.29 29.43
N VAL A 44 47.86 18.58 28.68
CA VAL A 44 47.25 19.91 28.60
C VAL A 44 45.90 19.90 29.33
N SER A 45 45.57 21.02 29.97
CA SER A 45 44.33 21.20 30.72
C SER A 45 43.11 21.23 29.79
N ILE A 46 42.06 20.49 30.16
CA ILE A 46 40.76 20.47 29.49
C ILE A 46 40.22 21.90 29.31
N ASN A 47 40.32 22.74 30.34
CA ASN A 47 39.81 24.12 30.28
C ASN A 47 40.54 24.96 29.25
N LYS A 48 41.87 24.83 29.12
CA LYS A 48 42.64 25.55 28.09
C LYS A 48 42.23 25.14 26.67
N ILE A 49 42.01 23.84 26.47
CA ILE A 49 41.53 23.30 25.19
C ILE A 49 40.11 23.83 24.91
N SER A 50 39.20 23.75 25.88
CA SER A 50 37.82 24.22 25.75
C SER A 50 37.74 25.72 25.47
N ASP A 51 38.48 26.56 26.20
CA ASP A 51 38.47 28.02 26.03
C ASP A 51 39.04 28.44 24.67
N SER A 52 40.06 27.71 24.18
CA SER A 52 40.61 27.95 22.85
C SER A 52 39.64 27.60 21.72
N PHE A 53 38.71 26.66 21.96
CA PHE A 53 37.65 26.29 21.02
C PHE A 53 36.47 27.27 21.08
N ARG A 54 36.10 27.74 22.28
CA ARG A 54 34.99 28.71 22.49
C ARG A 54 35.24 30.06 21.83
N LYS A 55 36.49 30.52 21.77
CA LYS A 55 36.87 31.82 21.17
C LYS A 55 36.62 31.94 19.66
N ARG A 56 36.08 30.91 19.00
CA ARG A 56 35.72 30.93 17.57
C ARG A 56 34.20 30.80 17.40
N ASN A 57 33.62 31.69 16.58
CA ASN A 57 32.17 31.79 16.44
C ASN A 57 31.54 30.78 15.47
N GLN A 58 32.29 30.18 14.53
CA GLN A 58 31.73 29.21 13.55
C GLN A 58 32.72 28.09 13.21
N ILE A 59 32.29 26.84 13.39
CA ILE A 59 32.96 25.59 12.99
C ILE A 59 31.86 24.67 12.43
N SER A 60 32.04 24.09 11.24
CA SER A 60 31.04 23.21 10.64
C SER A 60 31.10 21.78 11.23
N GLU A 61 30.01 21.01 11.13
CA GLU A 61 29.97 19.59 11.54
C GLU A 61 31.08 18.77 10.86
N LYS A 62 31.35 19.05 9.58
CA LYS A 62 32.43 18.41 8.81
C LYS A 62 33.81 18.65 9.43
N ASP A 63 34.10 19.88 9.85
CA ASP A 63 35.38 20.25 10.47
C ASP A 63 35.58 19.55 11.82
N VAL A 64 34.50 19.41 12.59
CA VAL A 64 34.50 18.72 13.88
C VAL A 64 34.82 17.24 13.70
N LEU A 65 34.16 16.57 12.76
CA LEU A 65 34.35 15.15 12.48
C LEU A 65 35.78 14.86 12.01
N GLN A 66 36.31 15.68 11.09
CA GLN A 66 37.69 15.54 10.62
C GLN A 66 38.72 15.76 11.73
N LEU A 67 38.46 16.70 12.66
CA LEU A 67 39.32 16.93 13.81
C LEU A 67 39.32 15.73 14.77
N ILE A 68 38.16 15.09 14.97
CA ILE A 68 38.04 13.87 15.78
C ILE A 68 38.82 12.73 15.13
N ASP A 69 38.66 12.52 13.83
CA ASP A 69 39.41 11.51 13.08
C ASP A 69 40.92 11.75 13.15
N TYR A 70 41.34 13.01 13.07
CA TYR A 70 42.74 13.39 13.22
C TYR A 70 43.28 13.05 14.61
N ILE A 71 42.58 13.44 15.68
CA ILE A 71 42.96 13.15 17.07
C ILE A 71 42.95 11.62 17.32
N LYS A 72 42.04 10.89 16.64
CA LYS A 72 41.95 9.43 16.72
C LYS A 72 43.04 8.70 15.96
N SER A 73 43.50 9.24 14.84
CA SER A 73 44.50 8.63 13.97
C SER A 73 45.81 8.32 14.71
N ARG A 74 46.55 7.28 14.27
CA ARG A 74 47.90 6.94 14.80
C ARG A 74 49.01 7.83 14.21
N GLN A 75 48.65 8.90 13.51
CA GLN A 75 49.56 9.66 12.65
C GLN A 75 50.48 10.59 13.47
N ARG A 76 51.70 10.80 12.96
CA ARG A 76 52.73 11.65 13.58
C ARG A 76 52.62 13.09 13.06
N ILE A 77 52.96 14.08 13.89
CA ILE A 77 53.38 15.41 13.41
C ILE A 77 54.90 15.46 13.49
N GLY A 78 55.58 15.31 12.35
CA GLY A 78 57.03 15.16 12.32
C GLY A 78 57.48 13.89 13.08
N PHE A 79 58.35 14.03 14.09
CA PHE A 79 58.86 12.92 14.90
C PHE A 79 58.01 12.57 16.15
N PHE A 80 56.91 13.30 16.42
CA PHE A 80 56.19 13.22 17.71
C PHE A 80 54.81 12.54 17.62
N ARG A 81 54.37 11.91 18.73
CA ARG A 81 53.09 11.15 18.87
C ARG A 81 52.27 11.68 20.05
N PHE A 82 50.95 11.74 19.93
CA PHE A 82 50.07 12.02 21.08
C PHE A 82 50.21 10.92 22.14
N ASN A 83 50.37 11.32 23.39
CA ASN A 83 50.16 10.39 24.50
C ASN A 83 48.63 10.16 24.70
N ARG A 84 48.27 9.00 25.26
CA ARG A 84 46.87 8.57 25.42
C ARG A 84 46.05 9.52 26.31
N SER A 85 46.66 10.09 27.35
CA SER A 85 45.99 10.99 28.30
C SER A 85 45.62 12.34 27.65
N SER A 86 46.53 12.92 26.89
CA SER A 86 46.31 14.15 26.11
C SER A 86 45.24 13.97 25.04
N LYS A 87 45.24 12.82 24.35
CA LYS A 87 44.22 12.46 23.37
C LYS A 87 42.82 12.43 24.00
N ASN A 88 42.67 11.76 25.14
CA ASN A 88 41.41 11.69 25.85
C ASN A 88 40.96 13.05 26.40
N ASN A 89 41.87 13.86 26.93
CA ASN A 89 41.56 15.22 27.41
C ASN A 89 41.09 16.13 26.27
N ALA A 90 41.71 16.04 25.09
CA ALA A 90 41.30 16.82 23.92
C ALA A 90 39.91 16.40 23.42
N LEU A 91 39.64 15.11 23.36
CA LEU A 91 38.35 14.58 22.94
C LEU A 91 37.23 14.93 23.92
N TYR A 92 37.47 14.78 25.22
CA TYR A 92 36.51 15.17 26.27
C TYR A 92 36.24 16.69 26.25
N ALA A 93 37.28 17.52 26.09
CA ALA A 93 37.12 18.96 25.96
C ALA A 93 36.29 19.34 24.72
N LEU A 94 36.49 18.63 23.60
CA LEU A 94 35.76 18.85 22.36
C LEU A 94 34.26 18.52 22.52
N ILE A 95 33.94 17.32 23.01
CA ILE A 95 32.56 16.89 23.29
C ILE A 95 31.86 17.89 24.22
N ARG A 96 32.55 18.31 25.29
CA ARG A 96 32.02 19.27 26.26
C ARG A 96 31.65 20.60 25.60
N VAL A 97 32.52 21.15 24.74
CA VAL A 97 32.23 22.44 24.08
C VAL A 97 31.18 22.31 22.97
N ILE A 98 31.13 21.19 22.24
CA ILE A 98 30.09 20.96 21.23
C ILE A 98 28.71 20.90 21.91
N SER A 99 28.60 20.24 23.06
CA SER A 99 27.34 20.15 23.82
C SER A 99 26.80 21.51 24.29
N GLU A 100 27.66 22.53 24.41
CA GLU A 100 27.20 23.88 24.78
C GLU A 100 26.48 24.58 23.62
N LYS A 101 26.66 24.10 22.39
CA LYS A 101 26.12 24.72 21.17
C LYS A 101 25.15 23.81 20.39
N ASN A 102 25.34 22.49 20.41
CA ASN A 102 24.53 21.53 19.66
C ASN A 102 24.53 20.13 20.33
N ASN A 103 23.46 19.82 21.05
CA ASN A 103 23.29 18.54 21.75
C ASN A 103 23.16 17.35 20.79
N LEU A 104 22.45 17.51 19.67
CA LEU A 104 22.18 16.44 18.70
C LEU A 104 23.46 15.97 17.99
N LEU A 105 24.29 16.93 17.58
CA LEU A 105 25.60 16.65 17.00
C LEU A 105 26.54 15.96 18.00
N THR A 106 26.45 16.32 19.29
CA THR A 106 27.23 15.69 20.37
C THR A 106 26.90 14.21 20.50
N GLU A 107 25.62 13.85 20.45
CA GLU A 107 25.16 12.46 20.56
C GLU A 107 25.58 11.63 19.34
N LYS A 108 25.38 12.14 18.13
CA LYS A 108 25.81 11.50 16.88
C LYS A 108 27.32 11.24 16.86
N ILE A 109 28.10 12.21 17.32
CA ILE A 109 29.56 12.08 17.46
C ILE A 109 29.90 11.00 18.49
N TYR A 110 29.22 10.99 19.65
CA TYR A 110 29.46 10.02 20.70
C TYR A 110 29.21 8.58 20.23
N GLN A 111 28.07 8.31 19.60
CA GLN A 111 27.72 6.97 19.12
C GLN A 111 28.68 6.45 18.05
N ASN A 112 29.05 7.31 17.09
CA ASN A 112 29.87 6.91 15.94
C ASN A 112 31.37 6.84 16.24
N TYR A 113 31.87 7.61 17.22
CA TYR A 113 33.31 7.74 17.45
C TYR A 113 33.74 7.44 18.89
N PHE A 114 32.88 7.52 19.89
CA PHE A 114 33.32 7.40 21.28
C PHE A 114 32.91 6.10 21.97
N SER A 115 32.02 5.32 21.36
CA SER A 115 31.68 3.95 21.77
C SER A 115 32.89 3.00 21.86
N GLU A 116 33.97 3.27 21.11
CA GLU A 116 35.22 2.50 21.14
C GLU A 116 36.31 3.11 22.05
N VAL A 117 36.13 4.34 22.54
CA VAL A 117 37.09 5.04 23.39
C VAL A 117 36.63 4.91 24.83
N PHE A 118 37.12 3.89 25.54
CA PHE A 118 36.89 3.69 26.98
C PHE A 118 37.51 4.82 27.82
N ASP A 119 36.85 5.98 27.89
CA ASP A 119 37.09 7.02 28.89
C ASP A 119 35.80 7.29 29.67
N SER A 120 35.79 6.80 30.91
CA SER A 120 34.68 6.96 31.86
C SER A 120 34.17 8.39 31.98
N ARG A 121 34.98 9.42 31.74
CA ARG A 121 34.54 10.83 31.84
C ARG A 121 33.56 11.19 30.72
N CYS A 122 33.78 10.70 29.51
CA CYS A 122 32.88 10.92 28.38
C CYS A 122 31.54 10.23 28.60
N GLU A 123 31.56 8.98 29.03
CA GLU A 123 30.36 8.20 29.40
C GLU A 123 29.57 8.88 30.53
N ARG A 124 30.25 9.33 31.60
CA ARG A 124 29.61 10.09 32.70
C ARG A 124 28.97 11.39 32.22
N PHE A 125 29.60 12.06 31.27
CA PHE A 125 29.06 13.28 30.68
C PHE A 125 27.83 13.01 29.83
N MET A 126 27.82 11.90 29.07
CA MET A 126 26.66 11.48 28.29
C MET A 126 25.46 11.13 29.16
N VAL A 127 25.66 10.50 30.32
CA VAL A 127 24.56 10.29 31.28
C VAL A 127 23.88 11.61 31.65
N VAL A 128 24.65 12.69 31.84
CA VAL A 128 24.13 14.02 32.21
C VAL A 128 23.41 14.67 31.03
N ILE A 129 23.97 14.58 29.81
CA ILE A 129 23.38 15.16 28.60
C ILE A 129 22.08 14.43 28.23
N ASN A 130 22.08 13.10 28.18
CA ASN A 130 20.91 12.28 27.88
C ASN A 130 19.79 12.53 28.91
N ASN A 131 20.14 12.64 30.19
CA ASN A 131 19.17 12.93 31.25
C ASN A 131 18.57 14.34 31.14
N ARG A 132 19.35 15.35 30.69
CA ARG A 132 18.85 16.70 30.38
C ARG A 132 17.94 16.71 29.16
N ASN A 133 18.22 15.85 28.17
CA ASN A 133 17.43 15.70 26.96
C ASN A 133 16.23 14.74 27.13
N CYS A 134 15.95 14.29 28.35
CA CYS A 134 14.89 13.34 28.68
C CYS A 134 15.04 11.93 28.06
N ASP A 135 16.22 11.58 27.54
CA ASP A 135 16.56 10.22 27.09
C ASP A 135 17.03 9.37 28.29
N TYR A 136 16.08 9.08 29.18
CA TYR A 136 16.33 8.37 30.43
C TYR A 136 16.78 6.92 30.20
N ARG A 137 16.38 6.30 29.08
CA ARG A 137 16.72 4.91 28.74
C ARG A 137 18.20 4.79 28.41
N ASN A 138 18.71 5.61 27.50
CA ASN A 138 20.12 5.61 27.15
C ASN A 138 21.00 6.07 28.33
N SER A 139 20.53 7.04 29.14
CA SER A 139 21.18 7.36 30.42
C SER A 139 21.33 6.16 31.35
N MET A 140 20.28 5.33 31.46
CA MET A 140 20.29 4.15 32.33
C MET A 140 21.16 3.02 31.75
N ASP A 141 21.13 2.80 30.44
CA ASP A 141 21.96 1.82 29.76
C ASP A 141 23.45 2.15 29.95
N ILE A 142 23.85 3.42 29.78
CA ILE A 142 25.22 3.87 30.06
C ILE A 142 25.56 3.70 31.55
N LEU A 143 24.66 4.05 32.47
CA LEU A 143 24.87 3.90 33.92
C LEU A 143 25.06 2.43 34.35
N ASN A 144 24.45 1.48 33.66
CA ASN A 144 24.55 0.05 33.98
C ASN A 144 25.96 -0.51 33.75
N TYR A 145 26.73 0.08 32.83
CA TYR A 145 28.14 -0.29 32.60
C TYR A 145 29.10 0.20 33.70
N PHE A 146 28.68 1.15 34.54
CA PHE A 146 29.52 1.64 35.64
C PHE A 146 29.45 0.74 36.87
N PRO A 147 30.57 0.51 37.58
CA PRO A 147 30.54 -0.14 38.89
C PRO A 147 29.79 0.71 39.92
N SER A 148 29.25 0.06 40.95
CA SER A 148 28.55 0.71 42.06
C SER A 148 29.43 1.77 42.74
N SER A 149 28.94 3.00 42.83
CA SER A 149 29.62 4.15 43.43
C SER A 149 28.61 5.21 43.85
N ASP A 150 28.99 6.13 44.74
CA ASP A 150 28.14 7.25 45.17
C ASP A 150 27.68 8.11 43.97
N TRP A 151 28.56 8.29 42.98
CA TRP A 151 28.22 8.98 41.74
C TRP A 151 27.14 8.24 40.93
N LYS A 152 27.28 6.91 40.77
CA LYS A 152 26.27 6.08 40.07
C LYS A 152 24.95 6.13 40.79
N SER A 153 24.93 5.93 42.11
CA SER A 153 23.72 5.98 42.93
C SER A 153 23.01 7.34 42.85
N ALA A 154 23.77 8.45 42.90
CA ALA A 154 23.22 9.80 42.75
C ALA A 154 22.64 10.04 41.35
N ARG A 155 23.35 9.64 40.28
CA ARG A 155 22.84 9.81 38.92
C ARG A 155 21.66 8.90 38.61
N GLN A 156 21.68 7.66 39.11
CA GLN A 156 20.57 6.73 38.99
C GLN A 156 19.33 7.29 39.69
N LYS A 157 19.48 7.87 40.88
CA LYS A 157 18.39 8.59 41.56
C LYS A 157 17.90 9.79 40.76
N ASP A 158 18.78 10.58 40.13
CA ASP A 158 18.39 11.71 39.28
C ASP A 158 17.66 11.25 38.00
N VAL A 159 18.11 10.18 37.35
CA VAL A 159 17.48 9.59 36.15
C VAL A 159 16.13 8.98 36.52
N THR A 160 16.07 8.20 37.60
CA THR A 160 14.81 7.61 38.10
C THR A 160 13.86 8.70 38.59
N SER A 161 14.33 9.77 39.21
CA SER A 161 13.51 10.93 39.60
C SER A 161 13.01 11.70 38.38
N GLY A 162 13.85 11.95 37.37
CA GLY A 162 13.45 12.56 36.10
C GLY A 162 12.39 11.72 35.36
N LEU A 163 12.59 10.41 35.30
CA LEU A 163 11.63 9.43 34.78
C LEU A 163 10.34 9.42 35.63
N THR A 164 10.43 9.44 36.95
CA THR A 164 9.26 9.49 37.84
C THR A 164 8.53 10.81 37.72
N LYS A 165 9.24 11.91 37.46
CA LYS A 165 8.66 13.24 37.28
C LYS A 165 8.00 13.37 35.91
N SER A 166 8.62 12.85 34.85
CA SER A 166 8.00 12.71 33.53
C SER A 166 6.74 11.84 33.64
N ILE A 167 6.81 10.73 34.39
CA ILE A 167 5.67 9.88 34.76
C ILE A 167 4.66 10.58 35.67
N SER A 168 5.05 11.50 36.54
CA SER A 168 4.10 12.24 37.40
C SER A 168 3.31 13.29 36.61
N THR A 169 3.88 13.84 35.53
CA THR A 169 3.15 14.59 34.50
C THR A 169 2.14 13.71 33.75
N ILE A 170 2.28 12.38 33.78
CA ILE A 170 1.33 11.42 33.18
C ILE A 170 0.02 11.32 33.97
N LYS A 171 -0.08 11.84 35.21
CA LYS A 171 -1.39 11.90 35.90
C LYS A 171 -2.42 12.84 35.23
N LYS A 172 -2.01 13.63 34.23
CA LYS A 172 -2.91 14.39 33.33
C LYS A 172 -2.75 14.01 31.86
N ALA A 173 -1.90 13.06 31.50
CA ALA A 173 -1.70 12.64 30.11
C ALA A 173 -2.51 11.35 29.82
N PRO A 174 -3.14 11.22 28.64
CA PRO A 174 -3.88 10.02 28.24
C PRO A 174 -3.05 8.73 28.26
N ILE A 175 -3.73 7.59 28.47
CA ILE A 175 -3.19 6.25 28.18
C ILE A 175 -2.69 6.24 26.73
N GLY A 176 -1.40 5.93 26.51
CA GLY A 176 -0.77 5.89 25.17
C GLY A 176 0.04 7.13 24.77
N TRP A 177 0.21 8.11 25.65
CA TRP A 177 1.10 9.25 25.40
C TRP A 177 2.59 8.89 25.55
N GLN A 178 3.42 9.29 24.58
CA GLN A 178 4.88 9.29 24.71
C GLN A 178 5.44 10.71 24.59
N PRO A 179 6.11 11.27 25.63
CA PRO A 179 6.65 12.62 25.57
C PRO A 179 7.85 12.77 24.63
N ASN A 180 7.89 13.97 24.03
CA ASN A 180 9.07 14.78 23.71
C ASN A 180 10.15 14.15 22.84
N ILE A 181 9.90 14.17 21.55
CA ILE A 181 10.96 14.20 20.54
C ILE A 181 11.04 15.65 20.07
N HIS A 182 12.23 16.24 19.91
CA HIS A 182 12.31 17.44 19.08
C HIS A 182 11.80 17.08 17.67
N SER A 183 11.09 17.97 16.98
CA SER A 183 10.64 17.76 15.59
C SER A 183 11.73 17.03 14.81
N SER A 184 11.46 15.77 14.45
CA SER A 184 12.52 14.89 13.97
C SER A 184 12.31 14.62 12.51
N TYR A 185 13.38 14.85 11.77
CA TYR A 185 13.46 14.42 10.39
C TYR A 185 13.37 12.91 10.36
N LEU A 186 12.42 12.37 9.58
CA LEU A 186 12.41 10.94 9.32
C LEU A 186 13.67 10.57 8.54
N GLU A 187 14.32 9.52 8.99
CA GLU A 187 15.47 8.89 8.33
C GLU A 187 15.09 7.49 7.87
N LYS A 188 15.92 6.87 7.02
CA LYS A 188 15.72 5.48 6.58
C LYS A 188 15.73 4.46 7.72
N ARG A 189 16.46 4.73 8.81
CA ARG A 189 16.49 3.84 9.99
C ARG A 189 15.23 3.98 10.84
N GLY A 190 14.57 5.14 10.75
CA GLY A 190 13.32 5.42 11.42
C GLY A 190 13.44 5.88 12.86
N ILE A 191 12.39 6.54 13.32
CA ILE A 191 12.19 6.92 14.72
C ILE A 191 11.35 5.82 15.37
N HIS A 192 11.85 5.23 16.45
CA HIS A 192 11.24 4.06 17.08
C HIS A 192 10.46 4.42 18.36
N PHE A 193 9.28 3.82 18.50
CA PHE A 193 8.39 3.93 19.63
C PHE A 193 8.02 2.53 20.11
N SER A 194 7.68 2.39 21.39
CA SER A 194 7.31 1.10 21.98
C SER A 194 6.06 1.29 22.82
N HIS A 195 4.95 0.66 22.42
CA HIS A 195 3.66 0.82 23.07
C HIS A 195 3.20 -0.53 23.65
N LEU A 196 2.89 -0.55 24.95
CA LEU A 196 2.42 -1.75 25.64
C LEU A 196 0.93 -1.97 25.36
N ILE A 197 0.57 -3.22 25.07
CA ILE A 197 -0.81 -3.67 24.93
C ILE A 197 -1.26 -4.18 26.30
N SER A 198 -2.27 -3.55 26.89
CA SER A 198 -2.77 -3.95 28.21
C SER A 198 -3.73 -5.16 28.10
N LYS A 199 -3.87 -5.95 29.17
CA LYS A 199 -4.80 -7.10 29.21
C LYS A 199 -6.28 -6.70 29.09
N GLU A 200 -6.62 -5.47 29.47
CA GLU A 200 -7.97 -4.89 29.28
C GLU A 200 -8.25 -4.50 27.83
N THR A 201 -7.23 -4.57 26.95
CA THR A 201 -7.26 -4.11 25.56
C THR A 201 -6.99 -5.22 24.53
N GLU A 202 -6.99 -6.49 24.93
CA GLU A 202 -6.62 -7.66 24.08
C GLU A 202 -7.47 -7.82 22.80
N LYS A 203 -8.65 -7.18 22.72
CA LYS A 203 -9.50 -7.14 21.51
C LYS A 203 -9.72 -5.74 20.93
N SER A 204 -9.01 -4.74 21.43
CA SER A 204 -9.19 -3.34 21.02
C SER A 204 -8.31 -3.00 19.81
N ASN A 205 -8.83 -2.18 18.91
CA ASN A 205 -8.04 -1.60 17.82
C ASN A 205 -7.06 -0.56 18.39
N LEU A 206 -5.83 -0.57 17.89
CA LEU A 206 -4.84 0.47 18.17
C LEU A 206 -4.88 1.50 17.04
N VAL A 207 -5.05 2.76 17.41
CA VAL A 207 -5.02 3.91 16.51
C VAL A 207 -3.83 4.78 16.88
N ILE A 208 -3.08 5.19 15.87
CA ILE A 208 -1.95 6.10 15.97
C ILE A 208 -2.29 7.35 15.16
N ILE A 209 -2.26 8.50 15.82
CA ILE A 209 -2.51 9.80 15.20
C ILE A 209 -1.24 10.64 15.31
N GLY A 210 -0.89 11.35 14.23
CA GLY A 210 0.21 12.30 14.23
C GLY A 210 0.09 13.31 13.10
N LYS A 211 1.06 14.22 13.02
CA LYS A 211 1.12 15.26 11.98
C LYS A 211 2.49 15.26 11.29
N ILE A 212 2.50 15.48 9.98
CA ILE A 212 3.70 15.76 9.20
C ILE A 212 3.69 17.25 8.86
N ASN A 213 4.70 18.00 9.31
CA ASN A 213 4.68 19.45 9.25
C ASN A 213 4.94 20.02 7.86
N ASN A 214 5.68 19.31 7.01
CA ASN A 214 6.02 19.76 5.65
C ASN A 214 5.35 18.89 4.56
N PHE A 215 4.12 18.44 4.82
CA PHE A 215 3.38 17.50 3.97
C PHE A 215 3.17 17.98 2.51
N GLU A 216 3.08 19.29 2.27
CA GLU A 216 2.90 19.86 0.93
C GLU A 216 4.11 19.64 0.00
N GLU A 217 5.30 19.44 0.58
CA GLU A 217 6.55 19.24 -0.15
C GLU A 217 6.86 17.76 -0.40
N LEU A 218 6.00 16.84 0.05
CA LEU A 218 6.27 15.42 0.03
C LEU A 218 5.68 14.72 -1.20
N ASP A 219 6.51 13.85 -1.80
CA ASP A 219 6.03 12.88 -2.79
C ASP A 219 5.00 11.92 -2.16
N TYR A 220 4.06 11.42 -2.96
CA TYR A 220 3.10 10.40 -2.50
C TYR A 220 3.83 9.15 -1.96
N ASN A 221 3.40 8.64 -0.80
CA ASN A 221 4.00 7.50 -0.09
C ASN A 221 5.47 7.70 0.36
N SER A 222 5.91 8.95 0.54
CA SER A 222 7.28 9.25 1.00
C SER A 222 7.59 8.75 2.40
N ALA A 223 6.57 8.64 3.27
CA ALA A 223 6.72 8.22 4.65
C ALA A 223 5.87 6.99 4.97
N LEU A 224 6.36 6.14 5.87
CA LEU A 224 5.66 4.96 6.35
C LEU A 224 5.88 4.72 7.83
N CYS A 225 4.95 3.97 8.40
CA CYS A 225 5.00 3.41 9.74
C CYS A 225 5.23 1.90 9.62
N CYS A 226 6.27 1.35 10.25
CA CYS A 226 6.58 -0.08 10.28
C CYS A 226 6.35 -0.65 11.68
N PHE A 227 5.90 -1.89 11.75
CA PHE A 227 5.45 -2.53 12.98
C PHE A 227 6.22 -3.82 13.28
N LYS A 228 6.59 -4.00 14.55
CA LYS A 228 7.02 -5.29 15.09
C LYS A 228 6.18 -5.61 16.32
N PHE A 229 5.65 -6.81 16.35
CA PHE A 229 4.82 -7.31 17.43
C PHE A 229 5.63 -8.25 18.31
N LYS A 230 5.53 -8.11 19.63
CA LYS A 230 6.19 -8.98 20.60
C LYS A 230 5.19 -9.55 21.59
N ASP A 231 5.41 -10.79 21.97
CA ASP A 231 4.66 -11.47 23.02
C ASP A 231 5.22 -11.16 24.42
N LYS A 232 4.63 -11.79 25.44
CA LYS A 232 5.02 -11.69 26.86
C LYS A 232 6.48 -12.06 27.14
N ASP A 233 7.07 -12.92 26.32
CA ASP A 233 8.45 -13.40 26.43
C ASP A 233 9.41 -12.55 25.56
N ALA A 234 8.90 -11.40 25.06
CA ALA A 234 9.58 -10.48 24.15
C ALA A 234 10.00 -11.10 22.80
N GLN A 235 9.41 -12.24 22.42
CA GLN A 235 9.66 -12.89 21.13
C GLN A 235 8.88 -12.21 20.02
N ILE A 236 9.49 -12.11 18.83
CA ILE A 236 8.85 -11.45 17.69
C ILE A 236 7.76 -12.35 17.10
N ILE A 237 6.54 -11.84 17.07
CA ILE A 237 5.40 -12.45 16.38
C ILE A 237 5.56 -12.16 14.87
N ASN A 238 5.86 -13.20 14.08
CA ASN A 238 6.00 -13.07 12.63
C ASN A 238 4.64 -13.27 11.96
N LEU A 239 4.18 -12.25 11.24
CA LEU A 239 2.94 -12.28 10.48
C LEU A 239 3.20 -12.69 9.03
N SER A 240 2.28 -13.48 8.45
CA SER A 240 2.18 -13.65 7.01
C SER A 240 1.58 -12.39 6.36
N GLN A 241 1.67 -12.27 5.04
CA GLN A 241 1.01 -11.17 4.31
C GLN A 241 -0.50 -11.17 4.51
N ALA A 242 -1.13 -12.35 4.53
CA ALA A 242 -2.56 -12.49 4.79
C ALA A 242 -2.91 -11.99 6.20
N ASN A 243 -2.16 -12.41 7.21
CA ASN A 243 -2.41 -12.01 8.60
C ASN A 243 -2.20 -10.51 8.82
N ALA A 244 -1.17 -9.92 8.19
CA ALA A 244 -0.96 -8.48 8.24
C ALA A 244 -2.13 -7.71 7.62
N ASN A 245 -2.64 -8.16 6.47
CA ASN A 245 -3.79 -7.54 5.82
C ASN A 245 -5.07 -7.69 6.66
N ALA A 246 -5.28 -8.85 7.29
CA ALA A 246 -6.42 -9.12 8.15
C ALA A 246 -6.50 -8.17 9.34
N ILE A 247 -5.35 -7.73 9.86
CA ILE A 247 -5.30 -6.76 10.96
C ILE A 247 -5.23 -5.29 10.51
N GLY A 248 -5.39 -5.00 9.21
CA GLY A 248 -5.41 -3.63 8.68
C GLY A 248 -4.03 -3.03 8.33
N LEU A 249 -3.00 -3.86 8.20
CA LEU A 249 -1.63 -3.48 7.79
C LEU A 249 -1.25 -4.04 6.42
N SER A 250 -0.29 -3.39 5.75
CA SER A 250 0.35 -3.95 4.54
C SER A 250 1.57 -4.80 4.92
N TYR A 251 2.02 -5.67 4.02
CA TYR A 251 3.21 -6.50 4.24
C TYR A 251 4.21 -6.42 3.07
N SER A 252 5.51 -6.35 3.38
CA SER A 252 6.59 -6.47 2.41
C SER A 252 7.75 -7.30 2.95
N LYS A 253 8.56 -7.88 2.05
CA LYS A 253 9.76 -8.62 2.46
C LYS A 253 10.82 -7.73 3.13
N ALA A 254 10.84 -6.43 2.83
CA ALA A 254 11.85 -5.51 3.32
C ALA A 254 11.60 -5.03 4.76
N VAL A 255 10.37 -4.59 5.05
CA VAL A 255 9.99 -4.00 6.35
C VAL A 255 8.96 -4.80 7.13
N LYS A 256 8.56 -5.97 6.63
CA LYS A 256 7.49 -6.80 7.20
C LYS A 256 6.16 -6.03 7.21
N SER A 257 5.53 -5.87 8.37
CA SER A 257 4.24 -5.18 8.51
C SER A 257 4.42 -3.66 8.52
N TYR A 258 3.66 -2.95 7.70
CA TYR A 258 3.77 -1.50 7.55
C TYR A 258 2.48 -0.83 7.05
N LYS A 259 2.39 0.50 7.18
CA LYS A 259 1.34 1.33 6.57
C LYS A 259 1.97 2.65 6.09
N TYR A 260 1.65 3.10 4.87
CA TYR A 260 2.08 4.42 4.41
C TYR A 260 1.36 5.51 5.20
N LEU A 261 2.07 6.58 5.57
CA LEU A 261 1.48 7.75 6.23
C LEU A 261 0.75 8.56 5.17
N LYS A 262 -0.58 8.46 5.14
CA LYS A 262 -1.43 9.30 4.30
C LYS A 262 -1.90 10.46 5.15
N THR A 263 -1.56 11.67 4.70
CA THR A 263 -1.94 12.90 5.40
C THR A 263 -3.19 13.52 4.81
N ASP A 264 -3.96 14.21 5.64
CA ASP A 264 -5.00 15.14 5.22
C ASP A 264 -4.38 16.47 4.71
N PRO A 265 -5.19 17.44 4.24
CA PRO A 265 -4.72 18.74 3.77
C PRO A 265 -4.04 19.61 4.83
N ASN A 266 -4.05 19.22 6.10
CA ASN A 266 -3.36 19.90 7.19
C ASN A 266 -2.15 19.10 7.69
N GLY A 267 -1.80 17.99 7.03
CA GLY A 267 -0.65 17.15 7.38
C GLY A 267 -0.94 16.07 8.43
N PHE A 268 -2.17 15.90 8.91
CA PHE A 268 -2.50 14.87 9.89
C PHE A 268 -2.63 13.50 9.25
N PHE A 269 -2.11 12.47 9.90
CA PHE A 269 -2.27 11.08 9.48
C PHE A 269 -2.88 10.23 10.60
N ILE A 270 -3.53 9.14 10.18
CA ILE A 270 -4.08 8.11 11.06
C ILE A 270 -3.54 6.75 10.61
N VAL A 271 -3.10 5.95 11.55
CA VAL A 271 -2.77 4.53 11.36
C VAL A 271 -3.53 3.70 12.37
N ASP A 272 -4.52 2.97 11.89
CA ASP A 272 -5.37 2.05 12.63
C ASP A 272 -5.06 0.59 12.26
N PHE A 273 -5.02 -0.29 13.26
CA PHE A 273 -4.86 -1.73 13.08
C PHE A 273 -5.28 -2.50 14.35
N THR A 274 -5.54 -3.80 14.22
CA THR A 274 -5.81 -4.69 15.35
C THR A 274 -4.53 -5.40 15.79
N PRO A 275 -4.02 -5.22 17.02
CA PRO A 275 -2.87 -6.00 17.48
C PRO A 275 -3.16 -7.51 17.45
N PRO A 276 -2.18 -8.38 17.12
CA PRO A 276 -2.35 -9.83 17.22
C PRO A 276 -2.71 -10.26 18.66
N GLU A 277 -3.55 -11.28 18.84
CA GLU A 277 -4.07 -11.69 20.16
C GLU A 277 -2.98 -11.96 21.21
N SER A 278 -1.82 -12.51 20.82
CA SER A 278 -0.71 -12.80 21.73
C SER A 278 0.26 -11.62 21.94
N CYS A 279 -0.02 -10.45 21.38
CA CYS A 279 0.87 -9.31 21.43
C CYS A 279 0.73 -8.53 22.74
N GLU A 280 1.83 -8.40 23.49
CA GLU A 280 1.91 -7.55 24.69
C GLU A 280 2.68 -6.25 24.45
N LEU A 281 3.51 -6.18 23.40
CA LEU A 281 4.30 -5.00 23.06
C LEU A 281 4.37 -4.78 21.55
N VAL A 282 4.03 -3.56 21.11
CA VAL A 282 4.18 -3.13 19.71
C VAL A 282 5.35 -2.16 19.62
N GLU A 283 6.33 -2.47 18.78
CA GLU A 283 7.34 -1.50 18.34
C GLU A 283 6.91 -0.88 17.02
N VAL A 284 6.80 0.44 17.03
CA VAL A 284 6.38 1.24 15.88
C VAL A 284 7.56 2.07 15.41
N SER A 285 7.80 2.15 14.11
CA SER A 285 8.87 2.97 13.55
C SER A 285 8.43 3.81 12.38
N PHE A 286 8.68 5.12 12.44
CA PHE A 286 8.35 6.06 11.37
C PHE A 286 9.57 6.31 10.52
N GLN A 287 9.47 6.06 9.22
CA GLN A 287 10.62 6.04 8.29
C GLN A 287 10.30 6.82 7.01
N THR A 288 11.35 7.15 6.25
CA THR A 288 11.23 7.66 4.86
C THR A 288 12.08 6.84 3.90
N TRP A 289 11.61 6.70 2.66
CA TRP A 289 12.37 6.03 1.59
C TRP A 289 13.12 7.02 0.68
N ASN A 290 12.77 8.31 0.72
CA ASN A 290 13.38 9.30 -0.14
C ASN A 290 14.86 9.48 0.22
N ALA A 291 15.72 9.51 -0.79
CA ALA A 291 17.18 9.46 -0.66
C ALA A 291 17.83 10.72 -0.06
N VAL A 292 17.03 11.73 0.31
CA VAL A 292 17.48 12.91 1.05
C VAL A 292 16.99 12.76 2.49
N ASP A 293 17.85 12.17 3.34
CA ASP A 293 17.67 12.18 4.79
C ASP A 293 17.46 13.64 5.24
N GLY A 294 16.42 13.94 6.03
CA GLY A 294 16.08 15.32 6.38
C GLY A 294 14.86 15.94 5.69
N SER A 295 14.10 15.19 4.89
CA SER A 295 13.02 15.77 4.05
C SER A 295 11.60 15.61 4.58
N VAL A 296 11.34 14.74 5.57
CA VAL A 296 10.00 14.58 6.17
C VAL A 296 10.08 14.96 7.63
N VAL A 297 9.28 15.94 8.07
CA VAL A 297 9.28 16.42 9.45
C VAL A 297 8.07 15.87 10.19
N LEU A 298 8.31 14.91 11.08
CA LEU A 298 7.27 14.39 11.97
C LEU A 298 7.08 15.35 13.17
N ASP A 299 5.85 15.79 13.38
CA ASP A 299 5.46 16.55 14.57
C ASP A 299 5.68 15.70 15.82
N ASN A 300 6.07 16.34 16.91
CA ASN A 300 6.43 15.66 18.14
C ASN A 300 5.23 15.15 18.95
N ARG A 301 4.01 15.49 18.54
CA ARG A 301 2.76 15.01 19.13
C ARG A 301 2.30 13.77 18.37
N LEU A 302 2.61 12.60 18.93
CA LEU A 302 1.99 11.33 18.55
C LEU A 302 1.01 10.90 19.63
N TYR A 303 -0.14 10.41 19.18
CA TYR A 303 -1.18 9.89 20.05
C TYR A 303 -1.44 8.42 19.74
N PHE A 304 -1.29 7.56 20.74
CA PHE A 304 -1.66 6.14 20.65
C PHE A 304 -2.93 5.92 21.45
N PHE A 305 -3.89 5.24 20.85
CA PHE A 305 -5.21 5.08 21.43
C PHE A 305 -5.78 3.70 21.18
N HIS A 306 -6.31 3.09 22.24
CA HIS A 306 -7.08 1.86 22.14
C HIS A 306 -8.56 2.18 22.13
N TYR A 307 -9.28 1.64 21.16
CA TYR A 307 -10.74 1.62 21.23
C TYR A 307 -11.27 0.20 21.14
N ASP A 308 -12.24 -0.06 22.01
CA ASP A 308 -13.01 -1.29 22.00
C ASP A 308 -14.14 -1.15 20.97
N ASN A 309 -14.31 -2.16 20.11
CA ASN A 309 -15.40 -2.17 19.14
C ASN A 309 -16.77 -2.20 19.82
N GLU A 310 -16.89 -2.84 20.99
CA GLU A 310 -18.12 -2.91 21.77
C GLU A 310 -18.44 -1.59 22.48
N ASN A 311 -17.42 -0.80 22.84
CA ASN A 311 -17.56 0.49 23.54
C ASN A 311 -17.05 1.68 22.71
N TRP A 312 -17.21 1.61 21.39
CA TRP A 312 -16.63 2.56 20.42
C TRP A 312 -16.99 4.01 20.73
N LEU A 313 -18.28 4.30 20.97
CA LEU A 313 -18.76 5.66 21.23
C LEU A 313 -18.05 6.31 22.43
N LYS A 314 -17.90 5.55 23.52
CA LYS A 314 -17.21 6.02 24.73
C LYS A 314 -15.74 6.30 24.43
N SER A 315 -15.08 5.39 23.73
CA SER A 315 -13.70 5.57 23.30
C SER A 315 -13.53 6.82 22.42
N MET A 316 -14.43 7.03 21.46
CA MET A 316 -14.39 8.16 20.54
C MET A 316 -14.61 9.51 21.23
N ASN A 317 -15.59 9.61 22.15
CA ASN A 317 -15.82 10.83 22.93
C ASN A 317 -14.57 11.20 23.76
N ILE A 318 -13.97 10.20 24.44
CA ILE A 318 -12.73 10.40 25.21
C ILE A 318 -11.58 10.86 24.30
N LEU A 319 -11.44 10.28 23.11
CA LEU A 319 -10.45 10.69 22.12
C LEU A 319 -10.67 12.15 21.70
N SER A 320 -11.90 12.54 21.39
CA SER A 320 -12.22 13.89 20.94
C SER A 320 -11.95 14.95 22.01
N GLU A 321 -12.37 14.70 23.26
CA GLU A 321 -12.10 15.59 24.40
C GLU A 321 -10.60 15.81 24.56
N ARG A 322 -9.83 14.71 24.57
CA ARG A 322 -8.39 14.76 24.79
C ARG A 322 -7.68 15.48 23.67
N MET A 323 -7.94 15.14 22.42
CA MET A 323 -7.19 15.73 21.30
C MET A 323 -7.44 17.24 21.12
N THR A 324 -8.60 17.74 21.55
CA THR A 324 -8.90 19.19 21.61
C THR A 324 -7.91 19.94 22.53
N GLU A 325 -7.32 19.27 23.51
CA GLU A 325 -6.30 19.90 24.37
C GLU A 325 -4.90 19.97 23.71
N TRP A 326 -4.66 19.27 22.59
CA TRP A 326 -3.31 19.01 22.05
C TRP A 326 -3.07 19.53 20.65
N PHE A 327 -4.13 19.67 19.85
CA PHE A 327 -4.09 20.20 18.49
C PHE A 327 -4.75 21.57 18.46
N ASP A 328 -4.18 22.47 17.67
CA ASP A 328 -4.66 23.86 17.60
C ASP A 328 -6.12 23.90 17.13
N ASP A 329 -6.93 24.76 17.74
CA ASP A 329 -8.39 24.76 17.58
C ASP A 329 -8.85 24.99 16.13
N GLU A 330 -7.99 25.54 15.26
CA GLU A 330 -8.32 25.84 13.86
C GLU A 330 -8.24 24.63 12.91
N GLU A 331 -7.24 23.76 13.04
CA GLU A 331 -7.04 22.63 12.10
C GLU A 331 -7.77 21.35 12.56
N TRP A 332 -8.00 21.24 13.88
CA TRP A 332 -8.55 20.07 14.55
C TRP A 332 -9.96 19.63 14.09
N PRO A 333 -10.92 20.55 13.87
CA PRO A 333 -12.29 20.18 13.48
C PRO A 333 -12.37 19.39 12.17
N GLN A 334 -11.58 19.76 11.17
CA GLN A 334 -11.59 19.12 9.85
C GLN A 334 -11.02 17.70 9.90
N PHE A 335 -9.93 17.53 10.65
CA PHE A 335 -9.31 16.23 10.86
C PHE A 335 -10.26 15.27 11.59
N ILE A 336 -10.92 15.74 12.66
CA ILE A 336 -11.91 14.94 13.38
C ILE A 336 -13.07 14.53 12.50
N SER A 337 -13.63 15.45 11.71
CA SER A 337 -14.70 15.11 10.76
C SER A 337 -14.27 13.95 9.88
N THR A 338 -13.10 14.06 9.27
CA THR A 338 -12.54 13.04 8.37
C THR A 338 -12.27 11.71 9.10
N PHE A 339 -11.79 11.76 10.34
CA PHE A 339 -11.55 10.57 11.15
C PHE A 339 -12.85 9.83 11.46
N TYR A 340 -13.85 10.52 11.99
CA TYR A 340 -15.15 9.93 12.32
C TYR A 340 -15.86 9.41 11.07
N GLU A 341 -15.78 10.14 9.95
CA GLU A 341 -16.30 9.66 8.67
C GLU A 341 -15.69 8.32 8.31
N ASN A 342 -14.36 8.19 8.30
CA ASN A 342 -13.71 6.92 7.99
C ASN A 342 -14.12 5.79 8.95
N GLN A 343 -14.15 6.06 10.27
CA GLN A 343 -14.53 5.06 11.27
C GLN A 343 -15.98 4.60 11.13
N VAL A 344 -16.91 5.52 10.86
CA VAL A 344 -18.32 5.18 10.62
C VAL A 344 -18.46 4.37 9.34
N ILE A 345 -17.78 4.76 8.26
CA ILE A 345 -17.79 4.02 6.99
C ILE A 345 -17.32 2.58 7.19
N ASP A 346 -16.27 2.37 7.97
CA ASP A 346 -15.73 1.03 8.20
C ASP A 346 -16.63 0.22 9.18
N ARG A 347 -17.34 0.87 10.11
CA ARG A 347 -18.33 0.24 10.98
C ARG A 347 -19.64 -0.13 10.28
N LEU A 348 -20.00 0.53 9.18
CA LEU A 348 -21.23 0.25 8.43
C LEU A 348 -21.30 -1.20 7.91
N GLU A 349 -20.16 -1.88 7.74
CA GLU A 349 -20.10 -3.30 7.35
C GLU A 349 -20.22 -4.28 8.53
N LEU A 350 -20.14 -3.79 9.78
CA LEU A 350 -19.97 -4.62 10.98
C LEU A 350 -21.13 -4.52 11.97
N VAL A 351 -21.90 -3.44 11.94
CA VAL A 351 -22.93 -3.11 12.94
C VAL A 351 -24.27 -2.83 12.26
N GLU A 352 -25.36 -3.21 12.94
CA GLU A 352 -26.72 -2.87 12.49
C GLU A 352 -26.92 -1.35 12.42
N ILE A 353 -27.57 -0.90 11.34
CA ILE A 353 -27.67 0.52 11.01
C ILE A 353 -28.40 1.32 12.10
N ASN A 354 -29.40 0.73 12.76
CA ASN A 354 -30.17 1.38 13.83
C ASN A 354 -29.33 1.63 15.09
N ASP A 355 -28.45 0.70 15.43
CA ASP A 355 -27.54 0.81 16.57
C ASP A 355 -26.51 1.91 16.30
N LEU A 356 -25.89 1.88 15.11
CA LEU A 356 -24.95 2.92 14.68
C LEU A 356 -25.59 4.31 14.63
N THR A 357 -26.85 4.41 14.18
CA THR A 357 -27.62 5.67 14.19
C THR A 357 -27.78 6.24 15.60
N SER A 358 -28.06 5.36 16.57
CA SER A 358 -28.21 5.73 17.98
C SER A 358 -26.87 6.15 18.59
N GLU A 359 -25.78 5.46 18.24
CA GLU A 359 -24.41 5.83 18.62
C GLU A 359 -24.05 7.22 18.09
N ILE A 360 -24.22 7.46 16.78
CA ILE A 360 -23.91 8.74 16.13
C ILE A 360 -24.69 9.90 16.77
N THR A 361 -25.98 9.70 17.06
CA THR A 361 -26.82 10.74 17.68
C THR A 361 -26.36 11.08 19.10
N SER A 362 -25.67 10.15 19.77
CA SER A 362 -25.16 10.29 21.14
C SER A 362 -23.71 10.78 21.19
N LEU A 363 -23.11 11.12 20.04
CA LEU A 363 -21.77 11.70 19.98
C LEU A 363 -21.73 13.01 20.74
N ASN A 364 -20.72 13.17 21.60
CA ASN A 364 -20.49 14.40 22.35
C ASN A 364 -19.07 14.88 22.11
N ILE A 365 -18.84 15.42 20.92
CA ILE A 365 -17.57 15.98 20.50
C ILE A 365 -17.66 17.50 20.62
N GLY A 366 -16.80 18.12 21.44
CA GLY A 366 -16.85 19.56 21.77
C GLY A 366 -16.70 20.57 20.62
N ILE A 367 -16.72 20.11 19.36
CA ILE A 367 -16.78 20.92 18.13
C ILE A 367 -18.26 21.31 17.86
N LYS A 368 -18.58 22.02 16.76
CA LYS A 368 -19.96 22.20 16.25
C LYS A 368 -20.64 20.84 15.92
N ASN A 369 -20.91 20.06 16.96
CA ASN A 369 -21.30 18.65 16.98
C ASN A 369 -22.46 18.36 16.01
N ASN A 370 -23.42 19.28 15.95
CA ASN A 370 -24.60 19.16 15.09
C ASN A 370 -24.27 18.97 13.60
N TYR A 371 -23.24 19.62 13.06
CA TYR A 371 -22.90 19.47 11.64
C TYR A 371 -22.27 18.11 11.34
N LEU A 372 -21.40 17.61 12.22
CA LEU A 372 -20.79 16.30 12.04
C LEU A 372 -21.85 15.20 12.20
N VAL A 373 -22.69 15.26 13.23
CA VAL A 373 -23.80 14.31 13.42
C VAL A 373 -24.71 14.27 12.21
N GLN A 374 -25.15 15.42 11.68
CA GLN A 374 -25.97 15.48 10.46
C GLN A 374 -25.29 14.83 9.26
N LYS A 375 -23.98 15.07 9.09
CA LYS A 375 -23.18 14.49 7.99
C LYS A 375 -23.03 12.98 8.12
N LEU A 376 -22.70 12.48 9.31
CA LEU A 376 -22.54 11.05 9.58
C LEU A 376 -23.88 10.30 9.38
N LEU A 377 -24.98 10.83 9.91
CA LEU A 377 -26.32 10.27 9.70
C LEU A 377 -26.69 10.24 8.22
N TYR A 378 -26.35 11.28 7.46
CA TYR A 378 -26.55 11.29 6.01
C TYR A 378 -25.77 10.16 5.31
N PHE A 379 -24.49 9.93 5.65
CA PHE A 379 -23.74 8.82 5.05
C PHE A 379 -24.26 7.43 5.47
N THR A 380 -24.71 7.29 6.71
CA THR A 380 -25.39 6.07 7.19
C THR A 380 -26.65 5.79 6.36
N GLU A 381 -27.42 6.83 6.03
CA GLU A 381 -28.59 6.70 5.16
C GLU A 381 -28.22 6.35 3.71
N VAL A 382 -27.19 7.00 3.14
CA VAL A 382 -26.65 6.65 1.82
C VAL A 382 -26.22 5.18 1.80
N TYR A 383 -25.54 4.69 2.84
CA TYR A 383 -25.18 3.28 2.96
C TYR A 383 -26.41 2.36 3.01
N ARG A 384 -27.39 2.70 3.84
CA ARG A 384 -28.63 1.93 4.01
C ARG A 384 -29.33 1.68 2.68
N ILE A 385 -29.47 2.73 1.87
CA ILE A 385 -30.09 2.66 0.55
C ILE A 385 -29.22 1.84 -0.39
N THR A 386 -27.92 2.16 -0.48
CA THR A 386 -27.01 1.53 -1.44
C THR A 386 -26.72 0.06 -1.14
N ASN A 387 -26.87 -0.40 0.11
CA ASN A 387 -26.70 -1.80 0.49
C ASN A 387 -27.98 -2.64 0.37
N GLN A 388 -29.08 -2.07 -0.15
CA GLN A 388 -30.33 -2.78 -0.45
C GLN A 388 -30.60 -2.72 -1.97
N PRO A 389 -29.95 -3.59 -2.78
CA PRO A 389 -29.91 -3.43 -4.24
C PRO A 389 -31.28 -3.35 -4.93
N HIS A 390 -32.30 -3.98 -4.34
CA HIS A 390 -33.68 -4.01 -4.83
C HIS A 390 -34.47 -2.72 -4.54
N LYS A 391 -33.98 -1.83 -3.67
CA LYS A 391 -34.62 -0.56 -3.34
C LYS A 391 -33.98 0.66 -4.01
N ILE A 392 -32.82 0.47 -4.62
CA ILE A 392 -32.09 1.57 -5.26
C ILE A 392 -32.82 1.94 -6.55
N THR A 393 -33.39 3.14 -6.56
CA THR A 393 -33.91 3.76 -7.77
C THR A 393 -33.34 5.18 -7.95
N LEU A 394 -33.35 5.70 -9.18
CA LEU A 394 -32.98 7.09 -9.47
C LEU A 394 -33.80 8.07 -8.63
N GLN A 395 -35.10 7.81 -8.45
CA GLN A 395 -35.97 8.65 -7.62
C GLN A 395 -35.49 8.67 -6.17
N VAL A 396 -35.26 7.50 -5.57
CA VAL A 396 -34.79 7.39 -4.18
C VAL A 396 -33.43 8.07 -3.99
N LEU A 397 -32.52 7.94 -4.96
CA LEU A 397 -31.20 8.59 -4.90
C LEU A 397 -31.29 10.11 -5.07
N ASN A 398 -32.18 10.61 -5.93
CA ASN A 398 -32.43 12.05 -6.07
C ASN A 398 -33.06 12.62 -4.79
N ASP A 399 -34.09 11.95 -4.23
CA ASP A 399 -34.74 12.38 -2.99
C ASP A 399 -33.74 12.43 -1.82
N LEU A 400 -32.87 11.42 -1.74
CA LEU A 400 -31.76 11.40 -0.79
C LEU A 400 -30.83 12.60 -0.99
N PHE A 401 -30.43 12.86 -2.24
CA PHE A 401 -29.53 13.97 -2.55
C PHE A 401 -30.15 15.35 -2.31
N ASP A 402 -31.45 15.50 -2.54
CA ASP A 402 -32.20 16.73 -2.24
C ASP A 402 -32.28 16.97 -0.72
N SER A 403 -32.28 15.90 0.08
CA SER A 403 -32.21 15.97 1.54
C SER A 403 -30.79 16.22 2.09
N LYS A 404 -29.77 16.30 1.22
CA LYS A 404 -28.35 16.42 1.61
C LYS A 404 -28.12 17.66 2.48
N PRO A 405 -27.53 17.50 3.68
CA PRO A 405 -27.20 18.65 4.53
C PRO A 405 -26.26 19.63 3.83
N LYS A 406 -26.41 20.93 4.10
CA LYS A 406 -25.63 22.00 3.44
C LYS A 406 -24.12 21.87 3.63
N ASN A 407 -23.68 21.26 4.73
CA ASN A 407 -22.28 21.05 5.05
C ASN A 407 -21.67 19.79 4.42
N VAL A 408 -22.45 18.99 3.69
CA VAL A 408 -21.96 17.81 2.96
C VAL A 408 -21.63 18.19 1.52
N LEU A 409 -20.37 18.05 1.13
CA LEU A 409 -19.91 18.36 -0.21
C LEU A 409 -20.27 17.22 -1.18
N ASN A 410 -20.57 17.57 -2.43
CA ASN A 410 -20.89 16.60 -3.47
C ASN A 410 -19.74 15.60 -3.70
N LEU A 411 -18.49 16.09 -3.66
CA LEU A 411 -17.29 15.26 -3.77
C LEU A 411 -17.22 14.16 -2.68
N GLU A 412 -17.71 14.43 -1.48
CA GLU A 412 -17.71 13.45 -0.39
C GLU A 412 -18.75 12.36 -0.62
N VAL A 413 -19.94 12.74 -1.11
CA VAL A 413 -20.96 11.79 -1.54
C VAL A 413 -20.45 10.92 -2.68
N ILE A 414 -19.79 11.51 -3.67
CA ILE A 414 -19.17 10.80 -4.79
C ILE A 414 -18.14 9.78 -4.29
N ARG A 415 -17.21 10.20 -3.43
CA ARG A 415 -16.17 9.31 -2.87
C ARG A 415 -16.80 8.14 -2.12
N PHE A 416 -17.84 8.41 -1.32
CA PHE A 416 -18.56 7.39 -0.58
C PHE A 416 -19.23 6.37 -1.52
N LEU A 417 -19.98 6.85 -2.52
CA LEU A 417 -20.64 6.02 -3.53
C LEU A 417 -19.63 5.17 -4.33
N MET A 418 -18.48 5.74 -4.67
CA MET A 418 -17.41 5.04 -5.38
C MET A 418 -16.66 4.00 -4.52
N LYS A 419 -16.62 4.18 -3.19
CA LYS A 419 -16.05 3.20 -2.24
C LYS A 419 -17.01 2.01 -2.04
N ASN A 420 -18.33 2.26 -2.03
CA ASN A 420 -19.32 1.21 -1.83
C ASN A 420 -19.49 0.35 -3.11
N ARG A 421 -19.13 -0.94 -3.01
CA ARG A 421 -19.25 -1.88 -4.13
C ARG A 421 -20.70 -2.12 -4.56
N ALA A 422 -21.66 -2.04 -3.64
CA ALA A 422 -23.07 -2.25 -3.96
C ALA A 422 -23.58 -1.21 -4.97
N THR A 423 -23.08 0.04 -4.87
CA THR A 423 -23.31 1.10 -5.86
C THR A 423 -22.89 0.67 -7.26
N LEU A 424 -21.71 0.05 -7.40
CA LEU A 424 -21.13 -0.30 -8.71
C LEU A 424 -21.79 -1.52 -9.37
N ILE A 425 -22.67 -2.22 -8.64
CA ILE A 425 -23.44 -3.37 -9.15
C ILE A 425 -24.82 -2.92 -9.64
N ASN A 426 -25.37 -1.81 -9.11
CA ASN A 426 -26.68 -1.29 -9.52
C ASN A 426 -26.54 -0.21 -10.60
N ARG A 427 -27.18 -0.43 -11.76
CA ARG A 427 -27.10 0.47 -12.91
C ARG A 427 -27.59 1.88 -12.62
N GLU A 428 -28.69 2.04 -11.89
CA GLU A 428 -29.26 3.35 -11.58
C GLU A 428 -28.37 4.16 -10.64
N ALA A 429 -27.76 3.48 -9.66
CA ALA A 429 -26.75 4.09 -8.79
C ALA A 429 -25.53 4.59 -9.58
N VAL A 430 -25.07 3.80 -10.55
CA VAL A 430 -23.96 4.20 -11.44
C VAL A 430 -24.34 5.42 -12.28
N ILE A 431 -25.56 5.47 -12.84
CA ILE A 431 -26.05 6.65 -13.60
C ILE A 431 -26.08 7.89 -12.70
N PHE A 432 -26.70 7.78 -11.52
CA PHE A 432 -26.79 8.87 -10.56
C PHE A 432 -25.42 9.40 -10.17
N THR A 433 -24.51 8.49 -9.79
CA THR A 433 -23.13 8.85 -9.42
C THR A 433 -22.40 9.50 -10.60
N LEU A 434 -22.59 9.02 -11.83
CA LEU A 434 -21.98 9.59 -13.02
C LEU A 434 -22.44 11.04 -13.22
N ARG A 435 -23.74 11.32 -13.11
CA ARG A 435 -24.27 12.69 -13.23
C ARG A 435 -23.68 13.63 -12.20
N LEU A 436 -23.57 13.20 -10.94
CA LEU A 436 -22.91 13.99 -9.89
C LEU A 436 -21.44 14.26 -10.22
N VAL A 437 -20.71 13.24 -10.66
CA VAL A 437 -19.30 13.39 -11.04
C VAL A 437 -19.14 14.35 -12.22
N GLU A 438 -20.02 14.30 -13.22
CA GLU A 438 -19.98 15.20 -14.38
C GLU A 438 -20.22 16.66 -13.97
N ILE A 439 -21.19 16.91 -13.09
CA ILE A 439 -21.47 18.24 -12.52
C ILE A 439 -20.23 18.76 -11.76
N GLU A 440 -19.67 17.94 -10.88
CA GLU A 440 -18.48 18.33 -10.10
C GLU A 440 -17.25 18.52 -11.00
N LEU A 441 -17.06 17.68 -12.02
CA LEU A 441 -15.92 17.79 -12.92
C LEU A 441 -15.91 19.11 -13.72
N VAL A 442 -17.07 19.67 -14.02
CA VAL A 442 -17.19 20.98 -14.68
C VAL A 442 -16.84 22.12 -13.71
N ASN A 443 -17.23 22.01 -12.45
CA ASN A 443 -17.12 23.07 -11.44
C ASN A 443 -15.86 22.98 -10.55
N SER A 444 -15.10 21.90 -10.67
CA SER A 444 -14.01 21.57 -9.74
C SER A 444 -12.77 22.45 -9.89
N GLU A 445 -12.15 22.75 -8.75
CA GLU A 445 -10.77 23.25 -8.66
C GLU A 445 -9.77 22.26 -9.28
N GLU A 446 -8.61 22.75 -9.72
CA GLU A 446 -7.60 21.94 -10.43
C GLU A 446 -7.14 20.69 -9.65
N LYS A 447 -7.10 20.77 -8.31
CA LYS A 447 -6.62 19.67 -7.45
C LYS A 447 -7.48 18.40 -7.48
N TYR A 448 -8.79 18.48 -7.81
CA TYR A 448 -9.67 17.30 -7.84
C TYR A 448 -10.00 16.78 -9.25
N ILE A 449 -9.59 17.50 -10.31
CA ILE A 449 -9.84 17.11 -11.71
C ILE A 449 -9.34 15.69 -11.99
N GLY A 450 -8.19 15.31 -11.42
CA GLY A 450 -7.63 13.97 -11.59
C GLY A 450 -8.53 12.87 -11.07
N GLU A 451 -8.98 12.99 -9.83
CA GLU A 451 -9.86 12.02 -9.18
C GLU A 451 -11.21 11.92 -9.92
N LEU A 452 -11.85 13.05 -10.19
CA LEU A 452 -13.15 13.11 -10.87
C LEU A 452 -13.07 12.56 -12.31
N THR A 453 -11.98 12.82 -13.04
CA THR A 453 -11.74 12.25 -14.38
C THR A 453 -11.69 10.71 -14.31
N LEU A 454 -10.98 10.15 -13.33
CA LEU A 454 -10.92 8.70 -13.14
C LEU A 454 -12.26 8.10 -12.76
N TYR A 455 -13.03 8.76 -11.88
CA TYR A 455 -14.37 8.31 -11.50
C TYR A 455 -15.33 8.34 -12.68
N CYS A 456 -15.40 9.46 -13.41
CA CYS A 456 -16.24 9.61 -14.59
C CYS A 456 -15.92 8.53 -15.63
N SER A 457 -14.62 8.34 -15.90
CA SER A 457 -14.17 7.30 -16.80
C SER A 457 -14.59 5.90 -16.33
N LYS A 458 -14.42 5.56 -15.04
CA LYS A 458 -14.80 4.24 -14.49
C LYS A 458 -16.30 3.99 -14.60
N LEU A 459 -17.12 4.96 -14.21
CA LEU A 459 -18.58 4.86 -14.25
C LEU A 459 -19.07 4.65 -15.68
N ASN A 460 -18.53 5.40 -16.66
CA ASN A 460 -18.81 5.16 -18.07
C ASN A 460 -18.46 3.74 -18.52
N THR A 461 -17.33 3.17 -18.07
CA THR A 461 -17.01 1.76 -18.37
C THR A 461 -18.00 0.77 -17.74
N TYR A 462 -18.48 1.02 -16.51
CA TYR A 462 -19.51 0.18 -15.89
C TYR A 462 -20.82 0.17 -16.70
N LEU A 463 -21.15 1.31 -17.29
CA LEU A 463 -22.29 1.48 -18.20
C LEU A 463 -22.02 0.99 -19.63
N GLY A 464 -20.81 0.52 -19.94
CA GLY A 464 -20.45 0.02 -21.27
C GLY A 464 -20.06 1.11 -22.28
N ASN A 465 -19.95 2.37 -21.86
CA ASN A 465 -19.62 3.54 -22.70
C ASN A 465 -18.09 3.72 -22.78
N LEU A 466 -17.41 2.86 -23.53
CA LEU A 466 -15.95 2.90 -23.69
C LEU A 466 -15.46 4.18 -24.38
N SER A 467 -16.20 4.67 -25.37
CA SER A 467 -15.90 5.87 -26.15
C SER A 467 -15.92 7.11 -25.26
N GLU A 468 -16.98 7.26 -24.46
CA GLU A 468 -17.11 8.36 -23.50
C GLU A 468 -16.04 8.27 -22.40
N SER A 469 -15.81 7.05 -21.91
CA SER A 469 -14.76 6.78 -20.93
C SER A 469 -13.37 7.21 -21.41
N LEU A 470 -13.06 7.00 -22.70
CA LEU A 470 -11.81 7.41 -23.33
C LEU A 470 -11.78 8.92 -23.61
N PHE A 471 -12.90 9.48 -24.08
CA PHE A 471 -13.05 10.90 -24.38
C PHE A 471 -12.77 11.77 -23.14
N VAL A 472 -13.41 11.46 -22.00
CA VAL A 472 -13.23 12.22 -20.75
C VAL A 472 -11.78 12.18 -20.27
N MET A 473 -11.11 11.04 -20.42
CA MET A 473 -9.69 10.91 -20.09
C MET A 473 -8.86 11.83 -21.01
N LYS A 474 -8.99 11.69 -22.34
CA LYS A 474 -8.24 12.50 -23.32
C LYS A 474 -8.48 14.00 -23.18
N LYS A 475 -9.73 14.41 -22.96
CA LYS A 475 -10.13 15.81 -22.77
C LYS A 475 -9.36 16.48 -21.63
N ASN A 476 -9.09 15.76 -20.55
CA ASN A 476 -8.41 16.29 -19.37
C ASN A 476 -6.90 16.02 -19.35
N GLU A 477 -6.36 15.29 -20.33
CA GLU A 477 -4.96 14.83 -20.33
C GLU A 477 -3.94 15.96 -20.11
N LYS A 478 -4.07 17.07 -20.85
CA LYS A 478 -3.15 18.21 -20.72
C LYS A 478 -3.18 18.85 -19.33
N LYS A 479 -4.37 18.98 -18.74
CA LYS A 479 -4.53 19.54 -17.38
C LYS A 479 -3.90 18.61 -16.34
N LEU A 480 -4.01 17.30 -16.54
CA LEU A 480 -3.52 16.27 -15.63
C LEU A 480 -2.01 16.05 -15.68
N GLN A 481 -1.36 16.32 -16.82
CA GLN A 481 0.10 16.25 -16.95
C GLN A 481 0.82 17.23 -16.02
N ASN A 482 0.16 18.32 -15.62
CA ASN A 482 0.71 19.32 -14.70
C ASN A 482 0.53 18.94 -13.22
N ILE A 483 -0.25 17.89 -12.90
CA ILE A 483 -0.52 17.46 -11.53
C ILE A 483 0.57 16.48 -11.07
N ASN A 484 1.46 16.95 -10.20
CA ASN A 484 2.71 16.29 -9.83
C ASN A 484 2.55 15.20 -8.74
N SER A 485 1.65 14.23 -8.91
CA SER A 485 1.59 13.05 -8.03
C SER A 485 1.86 11.76 -8.81
N LYS A 486 3.06 11.19 -8.61
CA LYS A 486 3.54 9.98 -9.31
C LYS A 486 2.57 8.79 -9.23
N GLY A 487 1.83 8.64 -8.12
CA GLY A 487 0.86 7.57 -7.93
C GLY A 487 -0.41 7.69 -8.78
N PHE A 488 -0.94 8.91 -8.91
CA PHE A 488 -2.10 9.21 -9.76
C PHE A 488 -1.77 8.97 -11.23
N LEU A 489 -0.65 9.52 -11.71
CA LEU A 489 -0.25 9.45 -13.12
C LEU A 489 -0.10 7.99 -13.59
N LYS A 490 0.42 7.10 -12.74
CA LYS A 490 0.50 5.66 -13.03
C LYS A 490 -0.88 5.04 -13.26
N SER A 491 -1.86 5.36 -12.40
CA SER A 491 -3.23 4.84 -12.52
C SER A 491 -3.93 5.37 -13.76
N TYR A 492 -3.75 6.66 -14.05
CA TYR A 492 -4.26 7.32 -15.24
C TYR A 492 -3.71 6.70 -16.52
N VAL A 493 -2.37 6.60 -16.66
CA VAL A 493 -1.71 6.02 -17.84
C VAL A 493 -2.11 4.56 -18.05
N ARG A 494 -2.18 3.76 -16.97
CA ARG A 494 -2.63 2.36 -17.08
C ARG A 494 -4.04 2.28 -17.63
N ARG A 495 -4.96 3.10 -17.11
CA ARG A 495 -6.35 3.12 -17.56
C ARG A 495 -6.48 3.60 -19.00
N MET A 496 -5.76 4.66 -19.38
CA MET A 496 -5.74 5.17 -20.76
C MET A 496 -5.34 4.07 -21.74
N LYS A 497 -4.24 3.36 -21.49
CA LYS A 497 -3.78 2.25 -22.35
C LYS A 497 -4.81 1.13 -22.49
N VAL A 498 -5.57 0.82 -21.43
CA VAL A 498 -6.63 -0.18 -21.50
C VAL A 498 -7.76 0.30 -22.39
N LEU A 499 -8.23 1.53 -22.18
CA LEU A 499 -9.32 2.11 -22.96
C LEU A 499 -8.96 2.28 -24.43
N GLU A 500 -7.77 2.78 -24.74
CA GLU A 500 -7.29 2.94 -26.12
C GLU A 500 -7.23 1.62 -26.87
N GLN A 501 -6.79 0.54 -26.21
CA GLN A 501 -6.76 -0.77 -26.84
C GLN A 501 -8.16 -1.37 -27.02
N SER A 502 -9.04 -1.25 -26.02
CA SER A 502 -10.43 -1.68 -26.15
C SER A 502 -11.16 -0.91 -27.25
N PHE A 503 -10.97 0.41 -27.32
CA PHE A 503 -11.53 1.26 -28.35
C PHE A 503 -10.96 0.92 -29.74
N ASN A 504 -9.64 0.70 -29.84
CA ASN A 504 -9.02 0.27 -31.08
C ASN A 504 -9.60 -1.06 -31.60
N LEU A 505 -9.94 -2.00 -30.71
CA LEU A 505 -10.58 -3.26 -31.09
C LEU A 505 -12.04 -3.11 -31.57
N LEU A 506 -12.72 -2.00 -31.26
CA LEU A 506 -14.06 -1.73 -31.83
C LEU A 506 -14.00 -1.55 -33.33
N ASP A 507 -13.00 -0.80 -33.82
CA ASP A 507 -12.89 -0.46 -35.24
C ASP A 507 -11.94 -1.39 -36.00
N ASN A 508 -10.90 -1.92 -35.34
CA ASN A 508 -9.86 -2.74 -35.97
C ASN A 508 -9.93 -4.21 -35.56
N GLU A 509 -9.30 -5.07 -36.36
CA GLU A 509 -9.22 -6.50 -36.09
C GLU A 509 -8.26 -6.84 -34.95
N PHE A 510 -8.50 -7.98 -34.31
CA PHE A 510 -7.57 -8.55 -33.34
C PHE A 510 -6.27 -8.96 -34.04
N LYS A 511 -5.14 -8.40 -33.60
CA LYS A 511 -3.82 -8.70 -34.18
C LYS A 511 -3.29 -10.02 -33.64
N PHE A 512 -2.83 -10.89 -34.54
CA PHE A 512 -2.15 -12.13 -34.18
C PHE A 512 -0.67 -11.87 -33.92
N GLN A 513 -0.14 -12.45 -32.86
CA GLN A 513 1.28 -12.42 -32.54
C GLN A 513 1.89 -13.81 -32.78
N ASP A 514 2.93 -13.86 -33.59
CA ASP A 514 3.80 -15.03 -33.68
C ASP A 514 4.76 -15.04 -32.50
N PHE A 515 4.79 -16.15 -31.77
CA PHE A 515 5.64 -16.36 -30.61
C PHE A 515 6.88 -17.22 -30.92
N ASN A 516 7.10 -17.61 -32.18
CA ASN A 516 8.21 -18.50 -32.59
C ASN A 516 8.29 -19.77 -31.73
N SER A 517 7.16 -20.44 -31.52
CA SER A 517 7.11 -21.64 -30.69
C SER A 517 7.88 -22.81 -31.31
N GLU A 518 8.57 -23.57 -30.46
CA GLU A 518 9.25 -24.81 -30.87
C GLU A 518 8.27 -25.79 -31.54
N LYS A 519 8.74 -26.42 -32.62
CA LYS A 519 7.95 -27.45 -33.33
C LYS A 519 8.02 -28.76 -32.56
N TYR A 520 6.90 -29.48 -32.53
CA TYR A 520 6.81 -30.84 -32.01
C TYR A 520 5.93 -31.67 -32.96
N THR A 521 5.99 -33.00 -32.83
CA THR A 521 5.09 -33.91 -33.53
C THR A 521 3.91 -34.24 -32.63
N PRO A 522 2.67 -33.85 -32.99
CA PRO A 522 1.48 -34.20 -32.22
C PRO A 522 1.28 -35.71 -32.10
N ASN A 523 0.82 -36.19 -30.94
CA ASN A 523 0.64 -37.62 -30.67
C ASN A 523 -0.74 -37.98 -30.08
N GLY A 524 -1.74 -37.11 -30.21
CA GLY A 524 -3.14 -37.41 -29.88
C GLY A 524 -3.71 -36.66 -28.67
N GLY A 525 -2.88 -35.99 -27.86
CA GLY A 525 -3.36 -35.24 -26.70
C GLY A 525 -4.31 -34.09 -27.07
N ILE A 526 -5.25 -33.76 -26.20
CA ILE A 526 -6.22 -32.67 -26.42
C ILE A 526 -6.18 -31.74 -25.21
N ILE A 527 -5.80 -30.48 -25.43
CA ILE A 527 -5.96 -29.46 -24.39
C ILE A 527 -7.39 -28.96 -24.40
N TYR A 528 -8.05 -29.02 -23.24
CA TYR A 528 -9.40 -28.51 -23.05
C TYR A 528 -9.37 -27.25 -22.18
N LEU A 529 -9.61 -26.08 -22.75
CA LEU A 529 -9.50 -24.80 -22.05
C LEU A 529 -10.80 -24.37 -21.39
N LEU A 530 -10.75 -24.03 -20.09
CA LEU A 530 -11.91 -23.70 -19.28
C LEU A 530 -11.89 -22.27 -18.74
N HIS A 531 -13.01 -21.55 -18.84
CA HIS A 531 -13.16 -20.26 -18.14
C HIS A 531 -13.26 -20.42 -16.61
N ASN A 532 -13.93 -21.48 -16.15
CA ASN A 532 -14.03 -21.89 -14.75
C ASN A 532 -14.14 -23.42 -14.65
N SER A 533 -13.85 -23.96 -13.48
CA SER A 533 -13.86 -25.41 -13.22
C SER A 533 -14.29 -25.74 -11.79
N LEU A 534 -14.69 -27.00 -11.61
CA LEU A 534 -14.72 -27.63 -10.29
C LEU A 534 -13.28 -27.75 -9.72
N PRO A 535 -13.11 -27.77 -8.39
CA PRO A 535 -14.15 -27.64 -7.36
C PRO A 535 -14.52 -26.17 -7.08
N TYR A 536 -13.79 -25.20 -7.62
CA TYR A 536 -13.92 -23.80 -7.22
C TYR A 536 -15.27 -23.17 -7.61
N HIS A 537 -15.84 -23.54 -8.76
CA HIS A 537 -17.18 -23.12 -9.15
C HIS A 537 -17.98 -24.30 -9.71
N SER A 538 -19.27 -24.37 -9.36
CA SER A 538 -20.21 -25.44 -9.76
C SER A 538 -21.32 -24.95 -10.69
N GLY A 539 -21.13 -23.80 -11.35
CA GLY A 539 -22.09 -23.30 -12.35
C GLY A 539 -22.18 -24.20 -13.59
N GLY A 540 -23.18 -23.96 -14.45
CA GLY A 540 -23.47 -24.82 -15.61
C GLY A 540 -22.27 -25.09 -16.53
N TYR A 541 -21.36 -24.11 -16.70
CA TYR A 541 -20.15 -24.30 -17.50
C TYR A 541 -19.18 -25.30 -16.88
N ALA A 542 -18.97 -25.23 -15.56
CA ALA A 542 -18.07 -26.14 -14.85
C ALA A 542 -18.65 -27.56 -14.82
N CYS A 543 -19.95 -27.70 -14.55
CA CYS A 543 -20.64 -28.99 -14.56
C CYS A 543 -20.63 -29.65 -15.95
N ARG A 544 -20.93 -28.90 -17.01
CA ARG A 544 -20.85 -29.42 -18.40
C ARG A 544 -19.43 -29.86 -18.74
N SER A 545 -18.43 -29.03 -18.45
CA SER A 545 -17.04 -29.40 -18.72
C SER A 545 -16.64 -30.67 -17.99
N HIS A 546 -17.00 -30.81 -16.72
CA HIS A 546 -16.66 -32.01 -15.95
C HIS A 546 -17.34 -33.26 -16.51
N GLY A 547 -18.63 -33.22 -16.82
CA GLY A 547 -19.35 -34.34 -17.41
C GLY A 547 -18.79 -34.76 -18.78
N LEU A 548 -18.47 -33.76 -19.64
CA LEU A 548 -17.86 -34.02 -20.94
C LEU A 548 -16.44 -34.61 -20.80
N LEU A 549 -15.60 -34.05 -19.94
CA LEU A 549 -14.25 -34.55 -19.70
C LEU A 549 -14.26 -35.98 -19.17
N ARG A 550 -15.17 -36.30 -18.24
CA ARG A 550 -15.35 -37.67 -17.75
C ARG A 550 -15.70 -38.63 -18.89
N GLY A 551 -16.72 -38.30 -19.68
CA GLY A 551 -17.13 -39.15 -20.80
C GLY A 551 -16.00 -39.37 -21.82
N LEU A 552 -15.25 -38.33 -22.19
CA LEU A 552 -14.14 -38.46 -23.15
C LEU A 552 -12.96 -39.27 -22.58
N VAL A 553 -12.61 -39.08 -21.30
CA VAL A 553 -11.57 -39.86 -20.63
C VAL A 553 -11.98 -41.33 -20.49
N GLU A 554 -13.26 -41.60 -20.17
CA GLU A 554 -13.81 -42.97 -20.12
C GLU A 554 -13.76 -43.66 -21.49
N GLN A 555 -13.79 -42.91 -22.60
CA GLN A 555 -13.59 -43.41 -23.96
C GLN A 555 -12.09 -43.52 -24.36
N GLY A 556 -11.16 -43.28 -23.43
CA GLY A 556 -9.72 -43.41 -23.64
C GLY A 556 -9.07 -42.23 -24.35
N MET A 557 -9.73 -41.06 -24.41
CA MET A 557 -9.11 -39.85 -24.98
C MET A 557 -8.11 -39.23 -24.00
N ASP A 558 -6.95 -38.82 -24.51
CA ASP A 558 -5.91 -38.15 -23.74
C ASP A 558 -6.24 -36.67 -23.54
N MET A 559 -7.03 -36.37 -22.51
CA MET A 559 -7.53 -35.04 -22.20
C MET A 559 -6.63 -34.30 -21.19
N HIS A 560 -6.28 -33.06 -21.51
CA HIS A 560 -5.51 -32.14 -20.67
C HIS A 560 -6.33 -30.87 -20.35
N PRO A 561 -7.24 -30.92 -19.36
CA PRO A 561 -8.02 -29.76 -18.93
C PRO A 561 -7.13 -28.67 -18.33
N MET A 562 -7.30 -27.43 -18.78
CA MET A 562 -6.55 -26.27 -18.28
C MET A 562 -7.45 -25.06 -18.08
N THR A 563 -7.44 -24.50 -16.88
CA THR A 563 -8.22 -23.29 -16.60
C THR A 563 -7.57 -22.05 -17.22
N ARG A 564 -8.36 -21.00 -17.40
CA ARG A 564 -7.87 -19.70 -17.85
C ARG A 564 -6.78 -19.13 -16.92
N LEU A 565 -5.98 -18.23 -17.48
CA LEU A 565 -4.92 -17.52 -16.75
C LEU A 565 -5.41 -16.97 -15.40
N CYS A 566 -4.63 -17.20 -14.36
CA CYS A 566 -4.86 -16.81 -12.95
C CYS A 566 -6.11 -17.37 -12.26
N TYR A 567 -6.92 -18.22 -12.91
CA TYR A 567 -8.04 -18.85 -12.23
C TYR A 567 -7.53 -19.99 -11.32
N PRO A 568 -8.03 -20.10 -10.06
CA PRO A 568 -9.11 -19.31 -9.46
C PRO A 568 -8.64 -18.06 -8.70
N TRP A 569 -7.33 -17.87 -8.50
CA TRP A 569 -6.78 -16.85 -7.59
C TRP A 569 -7.09 -15.40 -7.97
N ASP A 570 -7.49 -15.11 -9.21
CA ASP A 570 -7.94 -13.76 -9.57
C ASP A 570 -9.36 -13.42 -9.08
N MET A 571 -10.10 -14.42 -8.62
CA MET A 571 -11.48 -14.30 -8.12
C MET A 571 -11.52 -13.99 -6.62
N ASN A 572 -12.51 -13.20 -6.21
CA ASN A 572 -12.78 -12.96 -4.78
C ASN A 572 -13.11 -14.29 -4.08
N GLY A 573 -12.67 -14.46 -2.83
CA GLY A 573 -12.84 -15.70 -2.06
C GLY A 573 -11.77 -16.77 -2.32
N PHE A 574 -10.98 -16.64 -3.39
CA PHE A 574 -9.95 -17.61 -3.77
C PHE A 574 -8.53 -17.05 -3.80
N ARG A 575 -8.36 -15.73 -3.59
CA ARG A 575 -7.06 -15.04 -3.60
C ARG A 575 -6.06 -15.53 -2.56
N GLU A 576 -6.56 -16.05 -1.45
CA GLU A 576 -5.76 -16.49 -0.30
C GLU A 576 -5.48 -17.98 -0.32
N LEU A 577 -6.04 -18.72 -1.29
CA LEU A 577 -5.73 -20.13 -1.46
C LEU A 577 -4.26 -20.32 -1.85
N GLU A 578 -3.70 -21.44 -1.42
CA GLU A 578 -2.38 -21.88 -1.86
C GLU A 578 -2.33 -21.99 -3.39
N PHE A 579 -1.20 -21.59 -3.96
CA PHE A 579 -0.96 -21.72 -5.39
C PHE A 579 -0.56 -23.15 -5.73
N VAL A 580 -1.44 -23.86 -6.43
CA VAL A 580 -1.23 -25.23 -6.89
C VAL A 580 -1.28 -25.26 -8.41
N ASP A 581 -0.38 -25.99 -9.05
CA ASP A 581 -0.34 -26.09 -10.53
C ASP A 581 -1.45 -26.99 -11.09
N HIS A 582 -2.08 -27.81 -10.25
CA HIS A 582 -3.22 -28.63 -10.61
C HIS A 582 -4.07 -29.04 -9.40
N ASN A 583 -5.29 -29.51 -9.67
CA ASN A 583 -6.12 -30.23 -8.70
C ASN A 583 -6.83 -31.41 -9.38
N TYR A 584 -7.33 -32.35 -8.57
CA TYR A 584 -8.16 -33.47 -9.04
C TYR A 584 -9.62 -33.28 -8.62
N VAL A 585 -10.54 -33.66 -9.50
CA VAL A 585 -11.96 -33.91 -9.18
C VAL A 585 -12.33 -35.20 -9.90
N ASP A 586 -12.83 -36.20 -9.16
CA ASP A 586 -12.93 -37.58 -9.64
C ASP A 586 -11.58 -38.05 -10.22
N SER A 587 -11.57 -38.57 -11.46
CA SER A 587 -10.36 -38.96 -12.20
C SER A 587 -9.76 -37.83 -13.06
N ILE A 588 -10.33 -36.63 -13.03
CA ILE A 588 -9.96 -35.54 -13.93
C ILE A 588 -8.93 -34.62 -13.28
N LYS A 589 -7.76 -34.49 -13.92
CA LYS A 589 -6.70 -33.55 -13.53
C LYS A 589 -6.93 -32.19 -14.19
N TYR A 590 -7.28 -31.18 -13.40
CA TYR A 590 -7.37 -29.79 -13.85
C TYR A 590 -6.04 -29.09 -13.65
N SER A 591 -5.41 -28.62 -14.73
CA SER A 591 -4.19 -27.82 -14.64
C SER A 591 -4.52 -26.33 -14.54
N HIS A 592 -3.67 -25.59 -13.82
CA HIS A 592 -3.79 -24.15 -13.61
C HIS A 592 -2.53 -23.41 -14.04
N SER A 593 -2.68 -22.15 -14.45
CA SER A 593 -1.53 -21.29 -14.72
C SER A 593 -1.14 -20.50 -13.47
N LEU A 594 0.16 -20.52 -13.15
CA LEU A 594 0.73 -19.87 -11.97
C LEU A 594 1.24 -18.44 -12.21
N ASP A 595 0.94 -17.81 -13.35
CA ASP A 595 1.32 -16.41 -13.62
C ASP A 595 0.36 -15.42 -12.93
N ILE A 596 0.40 -15.39 -11.59
CA ILE A 596 -0.62 -14.83 -10.68
C ILE A 596 -0.79 -13.30 -10.68
N PHE A 597 0.08 -12.56 -11.37
CA PHE A 597 0.05 -11.10 -11.34
C PHE A 597 -0.82 -10.48 -12.44
N ASP A 598 -1.38 -11.30 -13.33
CA ASP A 598 -2.03 -10.85 -14.56
C ASP A 598 -3.46 -11.38 -14.76
N GLY A 599 -4.29 -11.21 -13.72
CA GLY A 599 -5.69 -11.68 -13.70
C GLY A 599 -6.64 -11.04 -14.72
N TYR A 600 -7.82 -11.66 -14.88
CA TYR A 600 -8.82 -11.33 -15.90
C TYR A 600 -9.32 -9.87 -15.86
N ARG A 601 -9.32 -9.26 -14.67
CA ARG A 601 -9.76 -7.86 -14.44
C ARG A 601 -8.61 -6.86 -14.34
N THR A 602 -7.39 -7.33 -14.12
CA THR A 602 -6.24 -6.46 -13.85
C THR A 602 -5.40 -6.23 -15.09
N THR A 603 -5.41 -7.17 -16.03
CA THR A 603 -4.58 -7.08 -17.24
C THR A 603 -5.42 -6.61 -18.40
N ASN A 604 -4.77 -5.84 -19.28
CA ASN A 604 -5.37 -5.45 -20.54
C ASN A 604 -5.87 -6.70 -21.29
N PRO A 605 -7.09 -6.70 -21.87
CA PRO A 605 -7.65 -7.87 -22.56
C PRO A 605 -6.74 -8.51 -23.62
N VAL A 606 -6.04 -7.72 -24.43
CA VAL A 606 -5.13 -8.22 -25.47
C VAL A 606 -3.90 -8.88 -24.85
N ASN A 607 -3.24 -8.18 -23.92
CA ASN A 607 -2.08 -8.74 -23.22
C ASN A 607 -2.44 -9.99 -22.42
N TYR A 608 -3.64 -10.04 -21.85
CA TYR A 608 -4.17 -11.21 -21.17
C TYR A 608 -4.28 -12.40 -22.15
N ILE A 609 -4.87 -12.18 -23.33
CA ILE A 609 -4.98 -13.22 -24.37
C ILE A 609 -3.60 -13.70 -24.82
N TYR A 610 -2.64 -12.81 -25.05
CA TYR A 610 -1.28 -13.17 -25.46
C TYR A 610 -0.55 -14.00 -24.40
N ARG A 611 -0.63 -13.59 -23.13
CA ARG A 611 -0.02 -14.34 -22.03
C ARG A 611 -0.68 -15.69 -21.83
N TYR A 612 -2.01 -15.73 -21.92
CA TYR A 612 -2.74 -16.98 -21.82
C TYR A 612 -2.36 -17.94 -22.95
N ALA A 613 -2.30 -17.46 -24.20
CA ALA A 613 -1.87 -18.26 -25.34
C ALA A 613 -0.45 -18.83 -25.17
N ARG A 614 0.51 -18.07 -24.62
CA ARG A 614 1.85 -18.59 -24.32
C ARG A 614 1.85 -19.76 -23.35
N GLN A 615 1.02 -19.70 -22.32
CA GLN A 615 0.87 -20.79 -21.35
C GLN A 615 0.24 -22.03 -22.00
N VAL A 616 -0.75 -21.83 -22.88
CA VAL A 616 -1.37 -22.92 -23.65
C VAL A 616 -0.37 -23.54 -24.64
N ILE A 617 0.45 -22.73 -25.32
CA ILE A 617 1.53 -23.18 -26.22
C ILE A 617 2.50 -24.09 -25.47
N GLN A 618 2.99 -23.63 -24.31
CA GLN A 618 3.91 -24.41 -23.47
C GLN A 618 3.29 -25.76 -23.09
N LYS A 619 2.05 -25.75 -22.57
CA LYS A 619 1.36 -27.00 -22.23
C LYS A 619 1.11 -27.89 -23.45
N GLY A 620 0.82 -27.29 -24.60
CA GLY A 620 0.60 -28.01 -25.84
C GLY A 620 1.84 -28.79 -26.28
N GLN A 621 3.02 -28.18 -26.15
CA GLN A 621 4.31 -28.82 -26.45
C GLN A 621 4.65 -29.90 -25.43
N GLU A 622 4.47 -29.63 -24.13
CA GLU A 622 4.71 -30.60 -23.04
C GLU A 622 3.90 -31.89 -23.23
N HIS A 623 2.63 -31.75 -23.64
CA HIS A 623 1.71 -32.87 -23.81
C HIS A 623 1.57 -33.35 -25.26
N LYS A 624 2.37 -32.80 -26.19
CA LYS A 624 2.34 -33.10 -27.62
C LYS A 624 0.93 -33.14 -28.22
N VAL A 625 0.12 -32.14 -27.89
CA VAL A 625 -1.31 -32.15 -28.24
C VAL A 625 -1.56 -32.03 -29.74
N SER A 626 -2.63 -32.64 -30.22
CA SER A 626 -3.09 -32.58 -31.61
C SER A 626 -4.24 -31.61 -31.82
N ILE A 627 -4.97 -31.22 -30.77
CA ILE A 627 -6.14 -30.34 -30.84
C ILE A 627 -6.16 -29.43 -29.61
N ILE A 628 -6.60 -28.18 -29.80
CA ILE A 628 -7.03 -27.31 -28.70
C ILE A 628 -8.54 -27.10 -28.78
N HIS A 629 -9.26 -27.51 -27.75
CA HIS A 629 -10.69 -27.27 -27.58
C HIS A 629 -10.91 -26.22 -26.49
N ALA A 630 -11.48 -25.07 -26.82
CA ALA A 630 -11.81 -24.04 -25.83
C ALA A 630 -13.31 -23.86 -25.65
N ALA A 631 -13.77 -23.80 -24.40
CA ALA A 631 -15.15 -23.45 -24.06
C ALA A 631 -15.26 -21.96 -23.70
N SER A 632 -16.37 -21.31 -24.06
CA SER A 632 -16.68 -19.88 -23.84
C SER A 632 -15.93 -19.23 -22.66
N ASN A 633 -15.45 -18.00 -22.79
CA ASN A 633 -15.88 -16.93 -23.72
C ASN A 633 -14.78 -16.51 -24.72
N HIS A 634 -14.99 -15.40 -25.43
CA HIS A 634 -14.11 -14.89 -26.49
C HIS A 634 -12.63 -14.81 -26.08
N ARG A 635 -12.31 -14.51 -24.81
CA ARG A 635 -10.90 -14.46 -24.37
C ARG A 635 -10.27 -15.84 -24.37
N ASN A 636 -11.05 -16.86 -24.00
CA ASN A 636 -10.60 -18.25 -24.04
C ASN A 636 -10.45 -18.71 -25.49
N GLY A 637 -11.44 -18.40 -26.35
CA GLY A 637 -11.38 -18.73 -27.78
C GLY A 637 -10.25 -18.03 -28.53
N LEU A 638 -10.05 -16.74 -28.34
CA LEU A 638 -8.95 -16.01 -29.00
C LEU A 638 -7.58 -16.49 -28.53
N ALA A 639 -7.43 -16.83 -27.24
CA ALA A 639 -6.19 -17.42 -26.73
C ALA A 639 -5.94 -18.82 -27.31
N SER A 640 -6.99 -19.63 -27.45
CA SER A 640 -6.90 -20.97 -28.02
C SER A 640 -6.52 -20.95 -29.50
N ILE A 641 -7.14 -20.06 -30.28
CA ILE A 641 -6.85 -19.88 -31.71
C ILE A 641 -5.44 -19.35 -31.90
N LEU A 642 -5.01 -18.40 -31.07
CA LEU A 642 -3.65 -17.87 -31.11
C LEU A 642 -2.62 -18.97 -30.80
N ALA A 643 -2.87 -19.81 -29.79
CA ALA A 643 -2.01 -20.94 -29.47
C ALA A 643 -2.00 -21.98 -30.60
N ALA A 644 -3.16 -22.37 -31.11
CA ALA A 644 -3.32 -23.37 -32.16
C ALA A 644 -2.57 -22.98 -33.46
N LYS A 645 -2.66 -21.70 -33.86
CA LYS A 645 -1.91 -21.17 -35.00
C LYS A 645 -0.39 -21.22 -34.80
N ASN A 646 0.09 -20.92 -33.61
CA ASN A 646 1.52 -20.98 -33.29
C ASN A 646 2.04 -22.44 -33.27
N LEU A 647 1.22 -23.37 -32.77
CA LEU A 647 1.54 -24.81 -32.74
C LEU A 647 1.27 -25.52 -34.08
N ASN A 648 0.61 -24.86 -35.04
CA ASN A 648 0.16 -25.42 -36.32
C ASN A 648 -0.73 -26.67 -36.15
N ILE A 649 -1.72 -26.59 -35.27
CA ILE A 649 -2.73 -27.63 -34.99
C ILE A 649 -4.15 -27.05 -35.05
N PRO A 650 -5.19 -27.88 -35.27
CA PRO A 650 -6.58 -27.40 -35.31
C PRO A 650 -7.11 -26.91 -33.95
N CYS A 651 -8.04 -25.95 -34.01
CA CYS A 651 -8.75 -25.40 -32.86
C CYS A 651 -10.27 -25.58 -32.98
N ILE A 652 -10.87 -26.13 -31.92
CA ILE A 652 -12.32 -26.20 -31.73
C ILE A 652 -12.74 -25.13 -30.73
N TYR A 653 -13.74 -24.33 -31.09
CA TYR A 653 -14.32 -23.34 -30.19
C TYR A 653 -15.78 -23.64 -29.86
N GLU A 654 -16.07 -23.87 -28.58
CA GLU A 654 -17.40 -24.21 -28.09
C GLU A 654 -18.07 -23.00 -27.43
N VAL A 655 -19.08 -22.46 -28.13
CA VAL A 655 -19.91 -21.34 -27.65
C VAL A 655 -21.07 -21.90 -26.83
N ARG A 656 -21.02 -21.69 -25.51
CA ARG A 656 -21.98 -22.20 -24.53
C ARG A 656 -23.04 -21.18 -24.10
N GLY A 657 -22.88 -19.93 -24.53
CA GLY A 657 -23.78 -18.83 -24.24
C GLY A 657 -23.16 -17.50 -24.60
N PHE A 658 -24.00 -16.55 -25.00
CA PHE A 658 -23.61 -15.18 -25.31
C PHE A 658 -23.74 -14.34 -24.04
N TRP A 659 -22.60 -13.91 -23.50
CA TRP A 659 -22.56 -13.19 -22.23
C TRP A 659 -23.20 -11.81 -22.35
N GLU A 660 -22.95 -11.15 -23.48
CA GLU A 660 -23.50 -9.88 -23.87
C GLU A 660 -25.04 -9.94 -24.01
N ILE A 661 -25.59 -11.02 -24.58
CA ILE A 661 -27.05 -11.23 -24.69
C ILE A 661 -27.64 -11.59 -23.31
N THR A 662 -26.96 -12.42 -22.53
CA THR A 662 -27.42 -12.77 -21.19
C THR A 662 -27.56 -11.51 -20.32
N ARG A 663 -26.66 -10.54 -20.48
CA ARG A 663 -26.74 -9.26 -19.77
C ARG A 663 -27.93 -8.41 -20.20
N ILE A 664 -28.29 -8.39 -21.49
CA ILE A 664 -29.48 -7.67 -22.00
C ILE A 664 -30.76 -8.08 -21.26
N SER A 665 -30.90 -9.36 -20.89
CA SER A 665 -32.09 -9.84 -20.16
C SER A 665 -32.30 -9.16 -18.80
N ARG A 666 -31.24 -8.58 -18.22
CA ARG A 666 -31.25 -7.85 -16.94
C ARG A 666 -31.12 -6.34 -17.15
N GLU A 667 -30.42 -5.93 -18.21
CA GLU A 667 -30.10 -4.54 -18.55
C GLU A 667 -30.34 -4.30 -20.05
N PRO A 668 -31.59 -4.04 -20.50
CA PRO A 668 -31.90 -3.89 -21.93
C PRO A 668 -31.05 -2.85 -22.66
N GLU A 669 -30.75 -1.73 -21.99
CA GLU A 669 -29.89 -0.66 -22.50
C GLU A 669 -28.46 -1.10 -22.84
N TRP A 670 -28.00 -2.24 -22.30
CA TRP A 670 -26.67 -2.79 -22.59
C TRP A 670 -26.48 -3.06 -24.09
N ALA A 671 -27.57 -3.39 -24.81
CA ALA A 671 -27.56 -3.67 -26.24
C ALA A 671 -26.98 -2.53 -27.10
N TYR A 672 -27.05 -1.28 -26.61
CA TYR A 672 -26.61 -0.10 -27.35
C TYR A 672 -25.22 0.40 -26.95
N THR A 673 -24.50 -0.36 -26.11
CA THR A 673 -23.22 0.07 -25.54
C THR A 673 -22.02 -0.33 -26.41
N ASP A 674 -20.90 0.39 -26.23
CA ASP A 674 -19.63 0.04 -26.88
C ASP A 674 -19.13 -1.33 -26.41
N GLN A 675 -19.28 -1.61 -25.12
CA GLN A 675 -18.83 -2.87 -24.54
C GLN A 675 -19.62 -4.07 -25.09
N PHE A 676 -20.94 -3.94 -25.31
CA PHE A 676 -21.72 -4.96 -25.99
C PHE A 676 -21.20 -5.22 -27.40
N ARG A 677 -20.99 -4.16 -28.20
CA ARG A 677 -20.45 -4.27 -29.56
C ARG A 677 -19.06 -4.92 -29.58
N LEU A 678 -18.21 -4.58 -28.61
CA LEU A 678 -16.88 -5.17 -28.46
C LEU A 678 -16.96 -6.67 -28.13
N GLU A 679 -17.81 -7.06 -27.19
CA GLU A 679 -18.01 -8.46 -26.79
C GLU A 679 -18.57 -9.30 -27.93
N GLU A 680 -19.62 -8.81 -28.61
CA GLU A 680 -20.19 -9.46 -29.80
C GLU A 680 -19.14 -9.62 -30.90
N LYS A 681 -18.36 -8.56 -31.19
CA LYS A 681 -17.29 -8.59 -32.19
C LYS A 681 -16.23 -9.63 -31.85
N LEU A 682 -15.70 -9.62 -30.62
CA LEU A 682 -14.63 -10.53 -30.22
C LEU A 682 -15.08 -12.00 -30.17
N GLU A 683 -16.30 -12.27 -29.72
CA GLU A 683 -16.88 -13.62 -29.75
C GLU A 683 -17.06 -14.10 -31.20
N THR A 684 -17.56 -13.23 -32.08
CA THR A 684 -17.70 -13.49 -33.52
C THR A 684 -16.35 -13.75 -34.18
N THR A 685 -15.33 -12.94 -33.87
CA THR A 685 -13.97 -13.11 -34.39
C THR A 685 -13.39 -14.45 -33.96
N ALA A 686 -13.56 -14.86 -32.70
CA ALA A 686 -13.13 -16.19 -32.25
C ALA A 686 -13.81 -17.30 -33.08
N CYS A 687 -15.12 -17.23 -33.27
CA CYS A 687 -15.85 -18.24 -34.04
C CYS A 687 -15.42 -18.32 -35.51
N LYS A 688 -15.23 -17.17 -36.18
CA LYS A 688 -14.80 -17.12 -37.59
C LYS A 688 -13.42 -17.75 -37.79
N LEU A 689 -12.54 -17.57 -36.82
CA LEU A 689 -11.14 -18.00 -36.88
C LEU A 689 -10.91 -19.42 -36.37
N ALA A 690 -11.85 -20.02 -35.66
CA ALA A 690 -11.80 -21.43 -35.29
C ALA A 690 -11.95 -22.32 -36.53
N ASP A 691 -11.38 -23.53 -36.45
CA ASP A 691 -11.52 -24.54 -37.51
C ASP A 691 -12.91 -25.19 -37.44
N GLN A 692 -13.38 -25.48 -36.21
CA GLN A 692 -14.74 -25.96 -35.92
C GLN A 692 -15.36 -25.16 -34.78
N VAL A 693 -16.66 -24.88 -34.89
CA VAL A 693 -17.46 -24.21 -33.88
C VAL A 693 -18.53 -25.16 -33.35
N LEU A 694 -18.59 -25.32 -32.03
CA LEU A 694 -19.61 -26.11 -31.37
C LEU A 694 -20.59 -25.18 -30.63
N THR A 695 -21.88 -25.50 -30.66
CA THR A 695 -22.88 -24.76 -29.91
C THR A 695 -24.01 -25.64 -29.39
N LEU A 696 -24.86 -25.13 -28.50
CA LEU A 696 -25.76 -25.97 -27.72
C LEU A 696 -27.12 -26.23 -28.38
N ASN A 697 -27.58 -25.33 -29.25
CA ASN A 697 -28.91 -25.43 -29.84
C ASN A 697 -29.02 -24.63 -31.14
N VAL A 698 -30.16 -24.82 -31.84
CA VAL A 698 -30.45 -24.18 -33.13
C VAL A 698 -30.50 -22.66 -33.02
N ALA A 699 -31.04 -22.10 -31.94
CA ALA A 699 -31.12 -20.64 -31.77
C ALA A 699 -29.72 -20.01 -31.70
N MET A 700 -28.80 -20.63 -30.97
CA MET A 700 -27.41 -20.18 -30.92
C MET A 700 -26.68 -20.38 -32.25
N LYS A 701 -26.91 -21.50 -32.95
CA LYS A 701 -26.38 -21.71 -34.31
C LYS A 701 -26.82 -20.59 -35.25
N ASN A 702 -28.11 -20.27 -35.27
CA ASN A 702 -28.67 -19.22 -36.11
C ASN A 702 -28.08 -17.84 -35.76
N GLU A 703 -27.85 -17.56 -34.47
CA GLU A 703 -27.20 -16.33 -34.03
C GLU A 703 -25.75 -16.22 -34.52
N LEU A 704 -24.98 -17.32 -34.47
CA LEU A 704 -23.62 -17.36 -35.03
C LEU A 704 -23.61 -17.15 -36.55
N ILE A 705 -24.55 -17.77 -37.27
CA ILE A 705 -24.72 -17.57 -38.72
C ILE A 705 -25.06 -16.11 -39.01
N ARG A 706 -25.97 -15.49 -38.25
CA ARG A 706 -26.33 -14.07 -38.37
C ARG A 706 -25.11 -13.16 -38.20
N ARG A 707 -24.18 -13.51 -37.29
CA ARG A 707 -22.90 -12.80 -37.07
C ARG A 707 -21.86 -13.06 -38.17
N GLY A 708 -22.17 -13.93 -39.14
CA GLY A 708 -21.36 -14.24 -40.31
C GLY A 708 -20.36 -15.38 -40.09
N VAL A 709 -20.58 -16.25 -39.12
CA VAL A 709 -19.83 -17.51 -39.00
C VAL A 709 -20.35 -18.48 -40.07
N ASP A 710 -19.45 -19.14 -40.80
CA ASP A 710 -19.81 -20.13 -41.82
C ASP A 710 -20.61 -21.28 -41.20
N GLU A 711 -21.81 -21.54 -41.71
CA GLU A 711 -22.69 -22.59 -41.23
C GLU A 711 -22.04 -23.97 -41.23
N ASN A 712 -21.17 -24.25 -42.22
CA ASN A 712 -20.53 -25.55 -42.37
C ASN A 712 -19.52 -25.85 -41.24
N LYS A 713 -19.06 -24.82 -40.53
CA LYS A 713 -18.20 -24.95 -39.36
C LYS A 713 -18.97 -25.19 -38.07
N ILE A 714 -20.30 -25.00 -38.06
CA ILE A 714 -21.09 -24.97 -36.83
C ILE A 714 -21.83 -26.29 -36.63
N GLU A 715 -21.49 -26.98 -35.55
CA GLU A 715 -22.14 -28.21 -35.11
C GLU A 715 -22.87 -28.01 -33.78
N ILE A 716 -24.04 -28.64 -33.65
CA ILE A 716 -24.86 -28.57 -32.44
C ILE A 716 -24.56 -29.78 -31.56
N ILE A 717 -24.01 -29.52 -30.37
CA ILE A 717 -23.82 -30.52 -29.31
C ILE A 717 -24.65 -30.10 -28.09
N PRO A 718 -25.87 -30.65 -27.92
CA PRO A 718 -26.79 -30.25 -26.86
C PRO A 718 -26.23 -30.56 -25.46
N ASN A 719 -26.88 -30.00 -24.44
CA ASN A 719 -26.63 -30.42 -23.06
C ASN A 719 -27.16 -31.85 -22.86
N GLY A 720 -26.35 -32.68 -22.20
CA GLY A 720 -26.74 -33.99 -21.71
C GLY A 720 -26.90 -33.99 -20.20
N VAL A 721 -27.62 -34.98 -19.69
CA VAL A 721 -27.77 -35.25 -18.25
C VAL A 721 -27.38 -36.70 -17.99
N ASP A 722 -26.75 -36.95 -16.84
CA ASP A 722 -26.44 -38.31 -16.40
C ASP A 722 -27.72 -39.00 -15.91
N CYS A 723 -28.23 -39.94 -16.72
CA CYS A 723 -29.44 -40.70 -16.43
C CYS A 723 -29.30 -41.69 -15.26
N GLN A 724 -28.08 -41.97 -14.78
CA GLN A 724 -27.88 -42.76 -13.55
C GLN A 724 -28.06 -41.89 -12.30
N ARG A 725 -27.80 -40.58 -12.42
CA ARG A 725 -27.92 -39.61 -11.33
C ARG A 725 -29.27 -38.92 -11.29
N PHE A 726 -29.88 -38.66 -12.45
CA PHE A 726 -31.13 -37.92 -12.56
C PHE A 726 -32.21 -38.80 -13.20
N THR A 727 -33.34 -38.93 -12.52
CA THR A 727 -34.53 -39.61 -13.04
C THR A 727 -35.64 -38.57 -13.28
N PRO A 728 -36.39 -38.66 -14.40
CA PRO A 728 -37.51 -37.76 -14.65
C PRO A 728 -38.58 -37.87 -13.56
N LEU A 729 -38.99 -36.75 -13.00
CA LEU A 729 -40.14 -36.66 -12.10
C LEU A 729 -41.36 -36.13 -12.87
N LYS A 730 -42.57 -36.37 -12.34
CA LYS A 730 -43.77 -35.69 -12.85
C LYS A 730 -43.58 -34.18 -12.67
N LYS A 731 -44.03 -33.41 -13.65
CA LYS A 731 -44.06 -31.94 -13.59
C LYS A 731 -44.90 -31.53 -12.38
N ASP A 732 -44.40 -30.53 -11.67
CA ASP A 732 -45.05 -29.86 -10.54
C ASP A 732 -46.31 -29.09 -10.96
#